data_AF-A0A8S4QCZ6-F1
#
_entry.id   AF-A0A8S4QCZ6-F1
#
_cell.length_a   1.000
_cell.length_b   1.000
_cell.length_c   1.000
_cell.angle_alpha   90.00
_cell.angle_beta   90.00
_cell.angle_gamma   90.00
#
_symmetry.space_group_name_H-M   'P 1'
#
loop_
_entity.id
_entity.type
_entity.pdbx_description
1 polymer ?
#
loop_
_entity_poly.entity_id
_entity_poly.type
_entity_poly.pdbx_seq_one_letter_code
_entity_poly.pdbx_strand_id
1 'polypeptide(L)'
;MEFCPVDLPMPTRLLHQPLIDVVDTLTRDWNNTALKIRAIFTWLATQNTDDIDPKDDNGWRLSPLMYLARVKMGSESYSELFKDMCSLAHINCEVVEGDVKGHNYQPGDVMTTKNRRFWNVVQLGDDWKLLDAYMASRQYKWRHIIHQHMVVSMDDNENVKRDEDCMNIGYYFFTEAPEFITTHFPYDSKWQLLTRQITAFEFETLAYVTPHFYFMGWQLMSHQKCAIHTDTGEIDIVIQTPSNESQKYWINLSAISSNTENVETLERHVFVDRNRTSGVLKCSISLPKSGEYKLNVYGKTEMSQLELCVAYKLHNDAIDADIKAHTLCVANELRFWGPCFETDNLNINPLGKAQTSRINEKDGLVQMEFSLANDMPLDFTHELISATDTGETNIHHQYSVHEVRKNALAIFYVQLPFCGKFAFRIFAKQKLSQGALPLICCYLISCDDPAISHLPFPKFANGRVGITDEGTLLGTQILAFDTPIISNESGVMEIEIKTNPNCIISASMKLSKNQNMENGIKTHNAVDKEPTIENGATAHIKDSNHTKMDEFTFIKYVDEDGENGTRLKVGLRCPLAGQYHLALYGYEDAQTPRMSIPNVCNFVINSTTNHPELAPFPKCLASWGKDFELLCPTHGMFYKDQTIPVVLRVPNATAVALSGQRWVDMVNVVGTTDLWLEQIRIDGEGDVTVCAKLGDSEEYKGLLKFKVSGEPVDHDEQILESIGHEFEKAKEIIKVEQREYMEQRATEAQNEIENEQDVEIDTEKVEENKNDELDESVMAVDAIVLGLEGTSIRLLEEAIRRVLRLKDSIDNHQTLINKANLRIRCLTLERELLLAMRRRQLGDLESLLETIEKEGHHKDITEYPRAHHLLGQLKRIKVYQHAVLDLDAKTMSELRGYRTPHTGVHNVMIASLLLLRSHEGESKVWNNCQRLLQNTGQNGIMRRLKDLDFDDLHIEIVLRVREILERTSLDDVKAVSAGAAAFFIWAKGMADEARSKHVYDGIDVTTLEPANVKRQQEIFNSTLYDKVAVNKPKKDLVGEFAKQRAKSAFPLRSRPRSSSITEPRACAKNSDGGSPKSTPERNKKSMSSSTVKRRVKSAAAIQPSETARTLYSKPPRPKTSIHTRTKPYTDKVEPKDDTNEKINVTSKSPKVKRRSSTKD
;
A
#
# COMPACT_ATOMS: atom_id res chain seq x y z
N MET A 1 0.99 6.49 -42.05
CA MET A 1 1.71 7.61 -42.72
C MET A 1 2.40 8.40 -41.62
N GLU A 2 3.63 8.88 -41.84
CA GLU A 2 4.35 9.62 -40.79
C GLU A 2 3.69 10.99 -40.50
N PHE A 3 3.84 11.48 -39.27
CA PHE A 3 3.16 12.68 -38.80
C PHE A 3 3.65 13.93 -39.55
N CYS A 4 2.76 14.54 -40.34
CA CYS A 4 2.84 15.98 -40.58
C CYS A 4 2.38 16.67 -39.29
N PRO A 5 3.21 17.51 -38.63
CA PRO A 5 2.85 18.12 -37.35
C PRO A 5 1.63 19.03 -37.50
N VAL A 6 0.80 19.08 -36.46
CA VAL A 6 -0.35 19.99 -36.38
C VAL A 6 0.10 21.44 -36.13
N ASP A 7 1.36 21.63 -35.72
CA ASP A 7 2.07 22.90 -35.52
C ASP A 7 2.39 23.65 -36.83
N LEU A 8 1.35 23.94 -37.63
CA LEU A 8 1.37 25.04 -38.58
C LEU A 8 0.67 26.25 -37.93
N PRO A 9 1.40 27.15 -37.23
CA PRO A 9 0.85 28.40 -36.71
C PRO A 9 0.61 29.38 -37.87
N MET A 10 -0.43 29.10 -38.66
CA MET A 10 -0.82 29.88 -39.82
C MET A 10 -1.22 31.29 -39.38
N PRO A 11 -0.55 32.35 -39.86
CA PRO A 11 -0.72 33.68 -39.29
C PRO A 11 -2.11 34.24 -39.59
N THR A 12 -2.79 34.73 -38.56
CA THR A 12 -4.15 35.33 -38.60
C THR A 12 -4.32 36.41 -39.68
N ARG A 13 -3.20 37.02 -40.11
CA ARG A 13 -3.09 37.95 -41.25
C ARG A 13 -3.69 37.41 -42.56
N LEU A 14 -3.76 36.09 -42.75
CA LEU A 14 -4.32 35.45 -43.95
C LEU A 14 -5.85 35.60 -44.06
N LEU A 15 -6.57 35.81 -42.95
CA LEU A 15 -8.04 35.91 -42.95
C LEU A 15 -8.59 37.06 -43.81
N HIS A 16 -7.78 38.11 -44.04
CA HIS A 16 -8.14 39.28 -44.83
C HIS A 16 -7.61 39.27 -46.27
N GLN A 17 -6.91 38.21 -46.71
CA GLN A 17 -6.49 38.04 -48.10
C GLN A 17 -7.62 37.40 -48.94
N PRO A 18 -7.54 37.43 -50.29
CA PRO A 18 -8.35 36.55 -51.13
C PRO A 18 -8.18 35.07 -50.77
N LEU A 19 -9.24 34.27 -50.88
CA LEU A 19 -9.21 32.84 -50.56
C LEU A 19 -8.19 32.07 -51.41
N ILE A 20 -7.98 32.47 -52.67
CA ILE A 20 -6.94 31.90 -53.55
C ILE A 20 -5.53 32.09 -52.99
N ASP A 21 -5.16 33.29 -52.51
CA ASP A 21 -3.83 33.54 -51.92
C ASP A 21 -3.58 32.63 -50.71
N VAL A 22 -4.63 32.31 -49.95
CA VAL A 22 -4.56 31.40 -48.79
C VAL A 22 -4.44 29.94 -49.23
N VAL A 23 -5.18 29.51 -50.25
CA VAL A 23 -5.08 28.16 -50.84
C VAL A 23 -3.70 27.94 -51.49
N ASP A 24 -3.19 28.92 -52.23
CA ASP A 24 -1.83 28.89 -52.78
C ASP A 24 -0.80 28.81 -51.66
N THR A 25 -0.91 29.67 -50.64
CA THR A 25 0.00 29.63 -49.47
C THR A 25 -0.05 28.28 -48.73
N LEU A 26 -1.23 27.67 -48.61
CA LEU A 26 -1.42 26.34 -48.00
C LEU A 26 -0.85 25.19 -48.83
N THR A 27 -0.79 25.32 -50.16
CA THR A 27 -0.53 24.19 -51.07
C THR A 27 0.77 24.29 -51.89
N ARG A 28 1.40 25.47 -51.97
CA ARG A 28 2.60 25.73 -52.78
C ARG A 28 3.77 24.80 -52.46
N ASP A 29 4.01 24.56 -51.17
CA ASP A 29 5.20 23.84 -50.71
C ASP A 29 5.00 22.30 -50.68
N TRP A 30 3.83 21.80 -51.12
CA TRP A 30 3.47 20.38 -51.10
C TRP A 30 3.31 19.80 -52.52
N ASN A 31 4.24 18.92 -52.91
CA ASN A 31 4.16 18.19 -54.19
C ASN A 31 3.18 17.00 -54.19
N ASN A 32 2.60 16.64 -53.04
CA ASN A 32 1.66 15.52 -52.90
C ASN A 32 0.24 16.02 -52.67
N THR A 33 -0.70 15.62 -53.53
CA THR A 33 -2.13 15.97 -53.45
C THR A 33 -2.74 15.64 -52.08
N ALA A 34 -2.39 14.51 -51.46
CA ALA A 34 -2.89 14.16 -50.13
C ALA A 34 -2.47 15.17 -49.05
N LEU A 35 -1.26 15.72 -49.15
CA LEU A 35 -0.76 16.75 -48.23
C LEU A 35 -1.39 18.12 -48.52
N LYS A 36 -1.70 18.44 -49.78
CA LYS A 36 -2.51 19.63 -50.14
C LYS A 36 -3.91 19.57 -49.53
N ILE A 37 -4.59 18.43 -49.67
CA ILE A 37 -5.91 18.20 -49.06
C ILE A 37 -5.82 18.33 -47.54
N ARG A 38 -4.80 17.71 -46.90
CA ARG A 38 -4.59 17.80 -45.44
C ARG A 38 -4.34 19.23 -44.98
N ALA A 39 -3.52 20.01 -45.69
CA ALA A 39 -3.26 21.41 -45.35
C ALA A 39 -4.53 22.25 -45.39
N ILE A 40 -5.34 22.13 -46.44
CA ILE A 40 -6.65 22.82 -46.55
C ILE A 40 -7.60 22.37 -45.43
N PHE A 41 -7.69 21.07 -45.18
CA PHE A 41 -8.57 20.47 -44.18
C PHE A 41 -8.23 20.89 -42.76
N THR A 42 -6.98 20.71 -42.34
CA THR A 42 -6.49 21.10 -41.02
C THR A 42 -6.57 22.61 -40.82
N TRP A 43 -6.29 23.42 -41.86
CA TRP A 43 -6.49 24.87 -41.78
C TRP A 43 -7.96 25.21 -41.51
N LEU A 44 -8.89 24.67 -42.30
CA LEU A 44 -10.32 24.97 -42.15
C LEU A 44 -10.86 24.50 -40.79
N ALA A 45 -10.53 23.28 -40.38
CA ALA A 45 -10.99 22.70 -39.12
C ALA A 45 -10.43 23.43 -37.88
N THR A 46 -9.24 24.02 -37.95
CA THR A 46 -8.63 24.79 -36.85
C THR A 46 -9.16 26.22 -36.70
N GLN A 47 -9.97 26.73 -37.63
CA GLN A 47 -10.56 28.07 -37.49
C GLN A 47 -11.62 28.09 -36.39
N ASN A 48 -11.63 29.13 -35.55
CA ASN A 48 -12.69 29.36 -34.58
C ASN A 48 -13.69 30.39 -35.10
N THR A 49 -14.88 29.96 -35.51
CA THR A 49 -15.92 30.91 -35.95
C THR A 49 -16.51 31.69 -34.78
N ASP A 50 -16.45 31.20 -33.54
CA ASP A 50 -17.03 31.90 -32.38
C ASP A 50 -16.34 33.25 -32.10
N ASP A 51 -15.05 33.37 -32.42
CA ASP A 51 -14.26 34.61 -32.28
C ASP A 51 -14.55 35.67 -33.38
N ILE A 52 -15.26 35.31 -34.45
CA ILE A 52 -15.55 36.20 -35.60
C ILE A 52 -16.83 37.02 -35.34
N ASP A 53 -16.79 38.35 -35.34
CA ASP A 53 -18.02 39.16 -35.42
C ASP A 53 -18.51 39.16 -36.88
N PRO A 54 -19.78 38.77 -37.17
CA PRO A 54 -20.34 38.88 -38.52
C PRO A 54 -20.31 40.30 -39.11
N LYS A 55 -20.07 41.33 -38.29
CA LYS A 55 -19.88 42.73 -38.73
C LYS A 55 -18.47 43.02 -39.27
N ASP A 56 -17.50 42.13 -39.10
CA ASP A 56 -16.13 42.32 -39.62
C ASP A 56 -16.02 42.09 -41.13
N ASP A 57 -17.11 41.69 -41.81
CA ASP A 57 -17.24 41.73 -43.28
C ASP A 57 -17.28 43.19 -43.79
N ASN A 58 -16.11 43.82 -43.76
CA ASN A 58 -15.85 45.18 -44.24
C ASN A 58 -15.79 45.27 -45.78
N GLY A 59 -16.46 44.36 -46.49
CA GLY A 59 -16.53 44.33 -47.96
C GLY A 59 -15.32 43.68 -48.66
N TRP A 60 -14.51 42.91 -47.93
CA TRP A 60 -13.38 42.14 -48.46
C TRP A 60 -13.88 40.92 -49.27
N ARG A 61 -14.34 41.20 -50.50
CA ARG A 61 -14.88 40.20 -51.44
C ARG A 61 -13.95 38.99 -51.56
N LEU A 62 -14.50 37.79 -51.38
CA LEU A 62 -13.81 36.50 -51.49
C LEU A 62 -12.68 36.28 -50.45
N SER A 63 -12.72 36.95 -49.29
CA SER A 63 -11.78 36.68 -48.20
C SER A 63 -12.24 35.53 -47.28
N PRO A 64 -11.33 34.73 -46.69
CA PRO A 64 -11.72 33.64 -45.80
C PRO A 64 -12.53 34.11 -44.58
N LEU A 65 -12.31 35.34 -44.08
CA LEU A 65 -13.13 35.91 -43.02
C LEU A 65 -14.61 36.05 -43.42
N MET A 66 -14.88 36.52 -44.64
CA MET A 66 -16.24 36.61 -45.20
C MET A 66 -16.88 35.21 -45.31
N TYR A 67 -16.14 34.22 -45.80
CA TYR A 67 -16.60 32.83 -45.89
C TYR A 67 -16.91 32.23 -44.49
N LEU A 68 -15.99 32.36 -43.53
CA LEU A 68 -16.19 31.85 -42.15
C LEU A 68 -17.33 32.59 -41.42
N ALA A 69 -17.54 33.88 -41.68
CA ALA A 69 -18.68 34.63 -41.15
C ALA A 69 -20.03 34.13 -41.71
N ARG A 70 -20.09 33.75 -43.00
CA ARG A 70 -21.28 33.10 -43.58
C ARG A 70 -21.55 31.72 -43.02
N VAL A 71 -20.49 30.93 -42.77
CA VAL A 71 -20.58 29.66 -42.05
C VAL A 71 -21.17 29.86 -40.65
N LYS A 72 -20.73 30.89 -39.91
CA LYS A 72 -21.32 31.26 -38.61
C LYS A 72 -22.80 31.69 -38.73
N MET A 73 -23.17 32.36 -39.82
CA MET A 73 -24.56 32.77 -40.10
C MET A 73 -25.44 31.65 -40.68
N GLY A 74 -24.87 30.48 -41.00
CA GLY A 74 -25.59 29.38 -41.65
C GLY A 74 -26.04 29.67 -43.08
N SER A 75 -25.44 30.65 -43.76
CA SER A 75 -25.71 30.98 -45.17
C SER A 75 -24.76 30.29 -46.16
N GLU A 76 -23.78 29.56 -45.64
CA GLU A 76 -22.79 28.76 -46.36
C GLU A 76 -22.31 27.65 -45.39
N SER A 77 -21.83 26.52 -45.90
CA SER A 77 -21.36 25.40 -45.07
C SER A 77 -19.84 25.20 -45.15
N TYR A 78 -19.28 24.55 -44.12
CA TYR A 78 -17.88 24.06 -44.13
C TYR A 78 -17.56 23.26 -45.40
N SER A 79 -18.51 22.45 -45.86
CA SER A 79 -18.33 21.48 -46.95
C SER A 79 -18.38 22.15 -48.34
N GLU A 80 -19.13 23.25 -48.47
CA GLU A 80 -19.08 24.13 -49.64
C GLU A 80 -17.75 24.92 -49.68
N LEU A 81 -17.37 25.56 -48.57
CA LEU A 81 -16.09 26.28 -48.45
C LEU A 81 -14.89 25.36 -48.72
N PHE A 82 -14.91 24.12 -48.21
CA PHE A 82 -13.89 23.13 -48.50
C PHE A 82 -13.85 22.73 -49.99
N LYS A 83 -15.01 22.59 -50.65
CA LYS A 83 -15.08 22.34 -52.11
C LYS A 83 -14.54 23.52 -52.91
N ASP A 84 -14.84 24.76 -52.53
CA ASP A 84 -14.28 25.98 -53.14
C ASP A 84 -12.75 25.99 -53.01
N MET A 85 -12.21 25.75 -51.80
CA MET A 85 -10.75 25.68 -51.57
C MET A 85 -10.07 24.55 -52.35
N CYS A 86 -10.69 23.37 -52.44
CA CYS A 86 -10.20 22.27 -53.28
C CYS A 86 -10.21 22.64 -54.77
N SER A 87 -11.26 23.32 -55.25
CA SER A 87 -11.39 23.73 -56.65
C SER A 87 -10.30 24.73 -57.05
N LEU A 88 -9.99 25.69 -56.16
CA LEU A 88 -8.87 26.63 -56.30
C LEU A 88 -7.51 25.89 -56.35
N ALA A 89 -7.34 24.81 -55.58
CA ALA A 89 -6.15 23.96 -55.59
C ALA A 89 -6.10 22.92 -56.74
N HIS A 90 -7.07 22.93 -57.66
CA HIS A 90 -7.27 21.95 -58.74
C HIS A 90 -7.46 20.50 -58.25
N ILE A 91 -8.16 20.32 -57.13
CA ILE A 91 -8.52 19.03 -56.54
C ILE A 91 -10.01 18.77 -56.78
N ASN A 92 -10.34 17.63 -57.39
CA ASN A 92 -11.72 17.19 -57.55
C ASN A 92 -12.33 16.89 -56.18
N CYS A 93 -13.35 17.66 -55.80
CA CYS A 93 -14.06 17.55 -54.53
C CYS A 93 -15.56 17.64 -54.80
N GLU A 94 -16.35 16.77 -54.17
CA GLU A 94 -17.81 16.83 -54.20
C GLU A 94 -18.39 16.99 -52.80
N VAL A 95 -19.55 17.65 -52.72
CA VAL A 95 -20.35 17.76 -51.50
C VAL A 95 -21.33 16.59 -51.49
N VAL A 96 -21.35 15.83 -50.39
CA VAL A 96 -22.23 14.69 -50.19
C VAL A 96 -23.32 15.09 -49.20
N GLU A 97 -24.57 14.86 -49.58
CA GLU A 97 -25.75 15.05 -48.74
C GLU A 97 -26.21 13.73 -48.12
N GLY A 98 -26.56 13.75 -46.83
CA GLY A 98 -27.10 12.60 -46.14
C GLY A 98 -27.48 12.86 -44.68
N ASP A 99 -27.83 11.82 -43.93
CA ASP A 99 -28.14 11.90 -42.50
C ASP A 99 -26.94 11.55 -41.64
N VAL A 100 -26.76 12.27 -40.52
CA VAL A 100 -25.64 12.07 -39.58
C VAL A 100 -26.12 11.83 -38.15
N LYS A 101 -25.54 10.83 -37.48
CA LYS A 101 -25.69 10.56 -36.03
C LYS A 101 -24.85 11.55 -35.21
N GLY A 102 -25.19 12.83 -35.31
CA GLY A 102 -24.49 13.91 -34.59
C GLY A 102 -24.88 14.01 -33.11
N HIS A 103 -24.28 14.97 -32.38
CA HIS A 103 -24.33 15.17 -30.92
C HIS A 103 -25.70 15.10 -30.20
N ASN A 104 -26.84 15.15 -30.90
CA ASN A 104 -28.18 14.98 -30.31
C ASN A 104 -28.77 13.57 -30.44
N TYR A 105 -28.26 12.74 -31.34
CA TYR A 105 -28.75 11.39 -31.61
C TYR A 105 -28.65 10.49 -30.37
N GLN A 106 -29.72 9.74 -30.08
CA GLN A 106 -29.74 8.65 -29.11
C GLN A 106 -29.82 7.29 -29.83
N PRO A 107 -29.21 6.22 -29.27
CA PRO A 107 -29.33 4.87 -29.83
C PRO A 107 -30.79 4.46 -30.06
N GLY A 108 -31.15 4.17 -31.31
CA GLY A 108 -32.51 3.80 -31.71
C GLY A 108 -33.43 4.97 -32.08
N ASP A 109 -32.94 6.22 -32.16
CA ASP A 109 -33.67 7.30 -32.82
C ASP A 109 -33.81 7.01 -34.33
N VAL A 110 -34.98 7.34 -34.89
CA VAL A 110 -35.25 7.33 -36.35
C VAL A 110 -34.67 8.60 -36.97
N MET A 111 -34.10 8.52 -38.17
CA MET A 111 -33.58 9.69 -38.88
C MET A 111 -34.70 10.63 -39.29
N THR A 112 -34.44 11.94 -39.17
CA THR A 112 -35.38 12.99 -39.53
C THR A 112 -34.66 14.08 -40.31
N THR A 113 -35.41 15.02 -40.89
CA THR A 113 -34.84 16.20 -41.57
C THR A 113 -33.94 17.09 -40.69
N LYS A 114 -33.88 16.86 -39.36
CA LYS A 114 -32.93 17.49 -38.44
C LYS A 114 -31.54 16.85 -38.47
N ASN A 115 -31.42 15.61 -38.95
CA ASN A 115 -30.20 14.83 -39.06
C ASN A 115 -29.43 15.10 -40.37
N ARG A 116 -30.12 15.63 -41.39
CA ARG A 116 -29.55 16.03 -42.69
C ARG A 116 -28.33 16.94 -42.53
N ARG A 117 -27.19 16.55 -43.10
CA ARG A 117 -25.92 17.28 -43.12
C ARG A 117 -25.25 17.15 -44.49
N PHE A 118 -24.15 17.87 -44.64
CA PHE A 118 -23.33 17.90 -45.83
C PHE A 118 -21.87 17.69 -45.43
N TRP A 119 -21.17 16.75 -46.06
CA TRP A 119 -19.74 16.50 -45.90
C TRP A 119 -19.08 16.44 -47.29
N ASN A 120 -17.83 15.96 -47.39
CA ASN A 120 -17.14 15.90 -48.67
C ASN A 120 -16.60 14.51 -49.02
N VAL A 121 -16.43 14.31 -50.33
CA VAL A 121 -15.54 13.30 -50.90
C VAL A 121 -14.55 13.98 -51.82
N VAL A 122 -13.29 13.54 -51.80
CA VAL A 122 -12.22 14.05 -52.65
C VAL A 122 -11.57 12.94 -53.44
N GLN A 123 -11.17 13.23 -54.67
CA GLN A 123 -10.48 12.27 -55.52
C GLN A 123 -8.96 12.31 -55.23
N LEU A 124 -8.36 11.14 -55.03
CA LEU A 124 -6.93 10.97 -54.79
C LEU A 124 -6.39 9.84 -55.67
N GLY A 125 -5.94 10.19 -56.88
CA GLY A 125 -5.66 9.22 -57.93
C GLY A 125 -6.97 8.72 -58.55
N ASP A 126 -7.14 7.40 -58.66
CA ASP A 126 -8.38 6.78 -59.15
C ASP A 126 -9.42 6.58 -58.02
N ASP A 127 -9.00 6.68 -56.75
CA ASP A 127 -9.84 6.52 -55.56
C ASP A 127 -10.60 7.81 -55.18
N TRP A 128 -11.74 7.63 -54.50
CA TRP A 128 -12.37 8.66 -53.68
C TRP A 128 -12.11 8.41 -52.19
N LYS A 129 -11.95 9.48 -51.40
CA LYS A 129 -11.76 9.43 -49.94
C LYS A 129 -12.79 10.32 -49.23
N LEU A 130 -13.30 9.86 -48.10
CA LEU A 130 -14.31 10.53 -47.27
C LEU A 130 -13.66 11.50 -46.27
N LEU A 131 -14.31 12.63 -46.01
CA LEU A 131 -13.95 13.55 -44.92
C LEU A 131 -15.12 14.45 -44.51
N ASP A 132 -15.14 14.90 -43.26
CA ASP A 132 -16.07 15.93 -42.77
C ASP A 132 -15.29 17.04 -42.03
N ALA A 133 -15.21 18.23 -42.66
CA ALA A 133 -14.49 19.37 -42.11
C ALA A 133 -15.25 20.09 -40.97
N TYR A 134 -16.56 19.88 -40.82
CA TYR A 134 -17.36 20.43 -39.73
C TYR A 134 -17.20 19.58 -38.46
N MET A 135 -17.32 18.26 -38.55
CA MET A 135 -17.11 17.35 -37.41
C MET A 135 -15.63 17.23 -37.00
N ALA A 136 -14.71 17.58 -37.89
CA ALA A 136 -13.30 17.85 -37.55
C ALA A 136 -13.07 19.17 -36.80
N SER A 137 -14.00 20.13 -36.88
CA SER A 137 -13.75 21.52 -36.46
C SER A 137 -13.75 21.68 -34.93
N ARG A 138 -13.00 22.68 -34.45
CA ARG A 138 -12.92 23.04 -33.00
C ARG A 138 -14.27 23.39 -32.37
N GLN A 139 -15.27 23.77 -33.19
CA GLN A 139 -16.64 24.03 -32.73
C GLN A 139 -17.45 22.74 -32.50
N TYR A 140 -17.09 21.64 -33.18
CA TYR A 140 -17.84 20.40 -33.05
C TYR A 140 -17.43 19.63 -31.79
N LYS A 141 -18.09 19.96 -30.68
CA LYS A 141 -17.96 19.20 -29.44
C LYS A 141 -18.94 18.04 -29.41
N TRP A 142 -18.43 16.82 -29.33
CA TRP A 142 -19.22 15.66 -28.96
C TRP A 142 -19.91 15.90 -27.61
N ARG A 143 -21.14 15.39 -27.48
CA ARG A 143 -21.96 15.60 -26.29
C ARG A 143 -21.32 14.93 -25.08
N HIS A 144 -20.61 15.72 -24.28
CA HIS A 144 -20.05 15.32 -22.99
C HIS A 144 -21.20 14.98 -22.02
N ILE A 145 -21.60 13.71 -21.94
CA ILE A 145 -22.49 13.21 -20.88
C ILE A 145 -21.64 12.86 -19.64
N ILE A 146 -20.80 13.81 -19.23
CA ILE A 146 -20.22 13.80 -17.89
C ILE A 146 -21.33 14.34 -16.98
N HIS A 147 -21.96 13.46 -16.20
CA HIS A 147 -22.80 13.94 -15.09
C HIS A 147 -21.90 14.72 -14.13
N GLN A 148 -22.26 15.97 -13.82
CA GLN A 148 -21.48 16.88 -12.97
C GLN A 148 -21.18 16.35 -11.55
N HIS A 149 -21.76 15.21 -11.17
CA HIS A 149 -21.55 14.51 -9.91
C HIS A 149 -20.44 13.43 -9.97
N MET A 150 -19.89 13.11 -11.15
CA MET A 150 -18.84 12.09 -11.31
C MET A 150 -17.43 12.61 -10.98
N VAL A 151 -17.26 13.90 -10.69
CA VAL A 151 -15.96 14.51 -10.38
C VAL A 151 -15.74 14.51 -8.87
N VAL A 152 -15.40 13.33 -8.33
CA VAL A 152 -14.89 13.14 -6.98
C VAL A 152 -13.68 12.20 -7.08
N SER A 153 -12.55 12.60 -6.52
CA SER A 153 -11.28 11.85 -6.48
C SER A 153 -10.61 11.49 -7.83
N MET A 154 -10.59 12.43 -8.78
CA MET A 154 -9.46 12.57 -9.70
C MET A 154 -8.89 13.99 -9.56
N ASP A 155 -7.58 14.15 -9.66
CA ASP A 155 -6.90 15.42 -9.40
C ASP A 155 -7.11 16.43 -10.54
N ASP A 156 -8.11 17.31 -10.39
CA ASP A 156 -8.36 18.50 -11.23
C ASP A 156 -7.28 19.60 -11.04
N ASN A 157 -6.00 19.21 -10.96
CA ASN A 157 -4.88 20.11 -10.65
C ASN A 157 -3.88 20.25 -11.81
N GLU A 158 -4.33 20.05 -13.05
CA GLU A 158 -3.52 20.35 -14.24
C GLU A 158 -4.32 21.11 -15.30
N ASN A 159 -3.92 22.38 -15.53
CA ASN A 159 -4.53 23.28 -16.52
C ASN A 159 -4.04 22.97 -17.95
N VAL A 160 -4.09 21.69 -18.35
CA VAL A 160 -3.58 21.21 -19.65
C VAL A 160 -4.53 21.57 -20.77
N LYS A 161 -4.32 22.78 -21.34
CA LYS A 161 -4.88 23.15 -22.64
C LYS A 161 -4.08 22.46 -23.76
N ARG A 162 -4.42 21.21 -24.08
CA ARG A 162 -3.87 20.48 -25.23
C ARG A 162 -4.89 19.57 -25.93
N ASP A 163 -4.73 19.48 -27.24
CA ASP A 163 -5.01 18.34 -28.12
C ASP A 163 -6.43 17.75 -28.25
N GLU A 164 -7.48 18.26 -27.57
CA GLU A 164 -8.89 18.03 -27.98
C GLU A 164 -9.10 18.31 -29.48
N ASP A 165 -8.50 19.40 -29.97
CA ASP A 165 -8.59 19.85 -31.37
C ASP A 165 -7.90 18.89 -32.35
N CYS A 166 -6.89 18.14 -31.90
CA CYS A 166 -6.07 17.28 -32.76
C CYS A 166 -6.76 15.95 -33.07
N MET A 167 -7.56 15.44 -32.14
CA MET A 167 -8.25 14.14 -32.24
C MET A 167 -9.23 14.08 -33.43
N ASN A 168 -10.17 15.01 -33.48
CA ASN A 168 -11.21 15.03 -34.52
C ASN A 168 -10.63 15.31 -35.92
N ILE A 169 -9.59 16.16 -36.01
CA ILE A 169 -8.86 16.43 -37.26
C ILE A 169 -8.12 15.18 -37.76
N GLY A 170 -7.62 14.33 -36.85
CA GLY A 170 -7.04 13.04 -37.19
C GLY A 170 -8.06 12.07 -37.77
N TYR A 171 -9.17 11.84 -37.05
CA TYR A 171 -10.18 10.85 -37.42
C TYR A 171 -10.97 11.19 -38.69
N TYR A 172 -11.41 12.45 -38.85
CA TYR A 172 -12.25 12.87 -39.97
C TYR A 172 -11.49 13.15 -41.27
N PHE A 173 -10.17 12.93 -41.30
CA PHE A 173 -9.36 13.06 -42.51
C PHE A 173 -9.09 11.69 -43.13
N PHE A 174 -9.78 11.37 -44.24
CA PHE A 174 -9.70 10.07 -44.92
C PHE A 174 -10.13 8.90 -44.03
N THR A 175 -11.22 9.06 -43.28
CA THR A 175 -11.85 7.98 -42.52
C THR A 175 -12.22 6.82 -43.44
N GLU A 176 -11.94 5.59 -43.03
CA GLU A 176 -12.26 4.42 -43.84
C GLU A 176 -13.77 4.19 -43.93
N ALA A 177 -14.26 3.80 -45.11
CA ALA A 177 -15.69 3.75 -45.40
C ALA A 177 -16.52 2.87 -44.42
N PRO A 178 -16.04 1.69 -43.95
CA PRO A 178 -16.75 0.88 -42.95
C PRO A 178 -16.88 1.52 -41.57
N GLU A 179 -16.03 2.50 -41.23
CA GLU A 179 -16.10 3.26 -39.98
C GLU A 179 -16.98 4.51 -40.17
N PHE A 180 -16.76 5.26 -41.24
CA PHE A 180 -17.49 6.50 -41.55
C PHE A 180 -19.01 6.25 -41.70
N ILE A 181 -19.41 5.14 -42.35
CA ILE A 181 -20.81 4.76 -42.52
C ILE A 181 -21.56 4.52 -41.19
N THR A 182 -20.87 4.26 -40.07
CA THR A 182 -21.54 4.06 -38.77
C THR A 182 -22.25 5.33 -38.28
N THR A 183 -21.75 6.49 -38.70
CA THR A 183 -22.21 7.82 -38.30
C THR A 183 -22.79 8.65 -39.45
N HIS A 184 -22.37 8.43 -40.70
CA HIS A 184 -22.76 9.23 -41.87
C HIS A 184 -23.41 8.37 -42.97
N PHE A 185 -24.67 8.62 -43.30
CA PHE A 185 -25.42 7.88 -44.32
C PHE A 185 -25.77 8.76 -45.54
N PRO A 186 -25.09 8.60 -46.70
CA PRO A 186 -25.36 9.42 -47.88
C PRO A 186 -26.66 9.01 -48.58
N TYR A 187 -27.41 10.00 -49.08
CA TYR A 187 -28.63 9.75 -49.85
C TYR A 187 -28.36 9.18 -51.25
N ASP A 188 -27.19 9.46 -51.84
CA ASP A 188 -26.67 8.78 -53.03
C ASP A 188 -25.76 7.62 -52.60
N SER A 189 -26.22 6.39 -52.81
CA SER A 189 -25.56 5.19 -52.28
C SER A 189 -24.16 4.96 -52.85
N LYS A 190 -23.80 5.56 -54.00
CA LYS A 190 -22.44 5.47 -54.55
C LYS A 190 -21.39 6.05 -53.58
N TRP A 191 -21.77 7.06 -52.81
CA TRP A 191 -20.88 7.74 -51.85
C TRP A 191 -20.71 6.99 -50.52
N GLN A 192 -21.33 5.81 -50.35
CA GLN A 192 -21.00 4.92 -49.24
C GLN A 192 -19.60 4.31 -49.38
N LEU A 193 -19.09 4.17 -50.62
CA LEU A 193 -17.80 3.55 -50.95
C LEU A 193 -17.60 2.10 -50.41
N LEU A 194 -18.67 1.42 -50.00
CA LEU A 194 -18.66 0.05 -49.50
C LEU A 194 -18.86 -0.98 -50.60
N THR A 195 -18.19 -2.14 -50.49
CA THR A 195 -18.40 -3.33 -51.34
C THR A 195 -19.83 -3.87 -51.24
N ARG A 196 -20.44 -3.79 -50.05
CA ARG A 196 -21.88 -3.96 -49.82
C ARG A 196 -22.43 -2.64 -49.32
N GLN A 197 -23.26 -1.98 -50.14
CA GLN A 197 -24.04 -0.84 -49.70
C GLN A 197 -25.07 -1.28 -48.65
N ILE A 198 -25.35 -0.41 -47.67
CA ILE A 198 -26.39 -0.59 -46.66
C ILE A 198 -27.61 0.30 -46.94
N THR A 199 -28.76 -0.11 -46.44
CA THR A 199 -30.00 0.68 -46.45
C THR A 199 -30.06 1.67 -45.29
N ALA A 200 -30.93 2.69 -45.40
CA ALA A 200 -31.18 3.64 -44.31
C ALA A 200 -31.66 2.94 -43.02
N PHE A 201 -32.49 1.90 -43.15
CA PHE A 201 -32.95 1.10 -42.01
C PHE A 201 -31.80 0.31 -41.36
N GLU A 202 -30.89 -0.29 -42.14
CA GLU A 202 -29.69 -0.91 -41.58
C GLU A 202 -28.85 0.12 -40.82
N PHE A 203 -28.60 1.29 -41.42
CA PHE A 203 -27.88 2.41 -40.78
C PHE A 203 -28.52 2.87 -39.47
N GLU A 204 -29.84 3.08 -39.43
CA GLU A 204 -30.58 3.43 -38.22
C GLU A 204 -30.37 2.40 -37.10
N THR A 205 -30.32 1.10 -37.46
CA THR A 205 -30.09 0.03 -36.49
C THR A 205 -28.64 -0.18 -36.07
N LEU A 206 -27.64 0.40 -36.75
CA LEU A 206 -26.21 0.24 -36.38
C LEU A 206 -25.91 0.89 -35.03
N ALA A 207 -25.11 0.18 -34.20
CA ALA A 207 -24.61 0.66 -32.90
C ALA A 207 -24.05 2.10 -32.98
N TYR A 208 -24.29 2.89 -31.93
CA TYR A 208 -23.81 4.27 -31.87
C TYR A 208 -22.37 4.29 -31.36
N VAL A 209 -21.43 4.22 -32.30
CA VAL A 209 -19.98 4.25 -32.09
C VAL A 209 -19.45 5.65 -32.38
N THR A 210 -18.50 6.13 -31.57
CA THR A 210 -17.86 7.45 -31.73
C THR A 210 -16.43 7.30 -32.28
N PRO A 211 -15.79 8.38 -32.75
CA PRO A 211 -14.36 8.41 -33.08
C PRO A 211 -13.45 7.86 -31.96
N HIS A 212 -13.82 8.10 -30.70
CA HIS A 212 -13.01 7.69 -29.56
C HIS A 212 -12.93 6.16 -29.38
N PHE A 213 -13.95 5.43 -29.79
CA PHE A 213 -13.92 3.95 -29.82
C PHE A 213 -12.81 3.43 -30.74
N TYR A 214 -12.65 4.04 -31.91
CA TYR A 214 -11.62 3.70 -32.88
C TYR A 214 -10.23 4.18 -32.42
N PHE A 215 -10.15 5.36 -31.79
CA PHE A 215 -8.91 5.85 -31.16
C PHE A 215 -8.41 4.92 -30.04
N MET A 216 -9.32 4.36 -29.23
CA MET A 216 -9.00 3.33 -28.23
C MET A 216 -8.62 1.96 -28.86
N GLY A 217 -8.66 1.82 -30.20
CA GLY A 217 -8.37 0.57 -30.90
C GLY A 217 -9.40 -0.54 -30.64
N TRP A 218 -10.62 -0.19 -30.25
CA TRP A 218 -11.65 -1.17 -29.87
C TRP A 218 -12.40 -1.75 -31.08
N GLN A 219 -12.96 -2.96 -30.92
CA GLN A 219 -13.83 -3.59 -31.91
C GLN A 219 -15.04 -4.26 -31.24
N LEU A 220 -16.24 -4.12 -31.83
CA LEU A 220 -17.45 -4.74 -31.31
C LEU A 220 -17.50 -6.22 -31.69
N MET A 221 -17.64 -7.10 -30.69
CA MET A 221 -17.57 -8.57 -30.89
C MET A 221 -18.92 -9.28 -30.76
N SER A 222 -19.89 -8.76 -29.97
CA SER A 222 -21.23 -9.36 -29.86
C SER A 222 -22.34 -8.54 -30.56
N HIS A 223 -22.60 -7.31 -30.14
CA HIS A 223 -23.78 -6.55 -30.58
C HIS A 223 -23.44 -5.39 -31.52
N GLN A 224 -23.68 -5.58 -32.82
CA GLN A 224 -23.53 -4.54 -33.85
C GLN A 224 -24.75 -3.60 -34.00
N LYS A 225 -25.83 -3.85 -33.24
CA LYS A 225 -27.08 -3.08 -33.31
C LYS A 225 -27.24 -2.15 -32.10
N CYS A 226 -27.76 -0.94 -32.33
CA CYS A 226 -27.97 0.08 -31.29
C CYS A 226 -29.08 -0.28 -30.29
N ALA A 227 -30.07 -1.07 -30.72
CA ALA A 227 -31.14 -1.60 -29.89
C ALA A 227 -30.90 -3.10 -29.63
N ILE A 228 -30.87 -3.48 -28.36
CA ILE A 228 -30.69 -4.87 -27.90
C ILE A 228 -31.92 -5.25 -27.07
N HIS A 229 -32.47 -6.43 -27.31
CA HIS A 229 -33.62 -6.99 -26.57
C HIS A 229 -33.18 -8.24 -25.80
N THR A 230 -33.74 -8.44 -24.61
CA THR A 230 -33.58 -9.66 -23.80
C THR A 230 -34.91 -10.10 -23.21
N ASP A 231 -35.17 -11.40 -23.25
CA ASP A 231 -36.32 -12.09 -22.65
C ASP A 231 -36.00 -12.73 -21.28
N THR A 232 -34.72 -12.71 -20.88
CA THR A 232 -34.23 -13.19 -19.58
C THR A 232 -33.86 -12.06 -18.61
N GLY A 233 -33.65 -10.84 -19.13
CA GLY A 233 -33.04 -9.73 -18.41
C GLY A 233 -31.52 -9.68 -18.52
N GLU A 234 -30.85 -10.77 -18.91
CA GLU A 234 -29.39 -10.82 -19.06
C GLU A 234 -28.94 -10.41 -20.48
N ILE A 235 -27.82 -9.67 -20.57
CA ILE A 235 -27.17 -9.23 -21.82
C ILE A 235 -25.65 -9.26 -21.66
N ASP A 236 -24.93 -9.83 -22.64
CA ASP A 236 -23.46 -9.81 -22.71
C ASP A 236 -22.95 -8.94 -23.89
N ILE A 237 -22.40 -7.76 -23.59
CA ILE A 237 -21.71 -6.91 -24.57
C ILE A 237 -20.22 -7.21 -24.51
N VAL A 238 -19.64 -7.61 -25.65
CA VAL A 238 -18.24 -8.02 -25.76
C VAL A 238 -17.51 -7.07 -26.71
N ILE A 239 -16.40 -6.52 -26.24
CA ILE A 239 -15.54 -5.57 -26.95
C ILE A 239 -14.11 -6.14 -26.96
N GLN A 240 -13.49 -6.22 -28.13
CA GLN A 240 -12.05 -6.47 -28.22
C GLN A 240 -11.31 -5.17 -27.94
N THR A 241 -10.28 -5.22 -27.09
CA THR A 241 -9.39 -4.10 -26.77
C THR A 241 -7.94 -4.48 -27.10
N PRO A 242 -7.03 -3.52 -27.31
CA PRO A 242 -5.60 -3.78 -27.36
C PRO A 242 -5.10 -4.43 -26.06
N SER A 243 -4.33 -5.52 -26.19
CA SER A 243 -3.77 -6.27 -25.06
C SER A 243 -2.61 -5.54 -24.36
N ASN A 244 -1.94 -4.63 -25.07
CA ASN A 244 -0.64 -4.09 -24.68
C ASN A 244 -0.69 -2.65 -24.15
N GLU A 245 -1.88 -2.08 -23.95
CA GLU A 245 -2.05 -0.65 -23.65
C GLU A 245 -2.75 -0.34 -22.31
N SER A 246 -2.25 0.72 -21.66
CA SER A 246 -2.77 1.39 -20.46
C SER A 246 -4.12 2.07 -20.71
N GLN A 247 -5.16 1.28 -20.91
CA GLN A 247 -6.52 1.77 -21.19
C GLN A 247 -7.43 1.64 -19.97
N LYS A 248 -8.03 2.77 -19.56
CA LYS A 248 -9.12 2.84 -18.58
C LYS A 248 -10.47 2.91 -19.30
N TYR A 249 -11.52 2.44 -18.64
CA TYR A 249 -12.89 2.46 -19.14
C TYR A 249 -13.87 2.77 -18.01
N TRP A 250 -15.07 3.23 -18.38
CA TRP A 250 -16.17 3.48 -17.45
C TRP A 250 -17.50 3.11 -18.10
N ILE A 251 -18.44 2.54 -17.35
CA ILE A 251 -19.74 2.12 -17.89
C ILE A 251 -20.86 2.73 -17.08
N ASN A 252 -21.90 3.23 -17.76
CA ASN A 252 -23.07 3.85 -17.14
C ASN A 252 -24.37 3.26 -17.71
N LEU A 253 -25.15 2.62 -16.84
CA LEU A 253 -26.48 2.09 -17.11
C LEU A 253 -27.54 2.96 -16.41
N SER A 254 -28.54 3.42 -17.16
CA SER A 254 -29.63 4.27 -16.65
C SER A 254 -30.97 3.86 -17.27
N ALA A 255 -32.05 3.81 -16.48
CA ALA A 255 -33.40 3.66 -17.04
C ALA A 255 -33.78 4.88 -17.92
N ILE A 256 -34.54 4.65 -18.98
CA ILE A 256 -35.07 5.71 -19.87
C ILE A 256 -36.46 6.15 -19.40
N SER A 257 -37.27 5.22 -18.88
CA SER A 257 -38.70 5.40 -18.62
C SER A 257 -39.07 5.48 -17.13
N SER A 258 -38.40 6.32 -16.34
CA SER A 258 -38.84 6.65 -14.97
C SER A 258 -38.64 8.12 -14.62
N ASN A 259 -39.74 8.82 -14.31
CA ASN A 259 -39.73 10.23 -13.87
C ASN A 259 -39.49 10.30 -12.36
N THR A 260 -38.33 9.80 -11.92
CA THR A 260 -38.03 9.49 -10.51
C THR A 260 -36.74 10.12 -10.04
N GLU A 261 -36.82 10.97 -9.02
CA GLU A 261 -35.68 11.61 -8.32
C GLU A 261 -34.88 10.64 -7.43
N ASN A 262 -35.12 9.32 -7.55
CA ASN A 262 -34.38 8.24 -6.90
C ASN A 262 -33.77 7.33 -7.97
N VAL A 263 -32.45 7.42 -8.16
CA VAL A 263 -31.67 6.41 -8.89
C VAL A 263 -31.24 5.35 -7.88
N GLU A 264 -32.05 4.29 -7.73
CA GLU A 264 -31.55 3.03 -7.16
C GLU A 264 -30.35 2.57 -8.00
N THR A 265 -29.24 2.15 -7.37
CA THR A 265 -27.96 2.03 -8.06
C THR A 265 -27.89 0.87 -9.06
N LEU A 266 -28.29 1.15 -10.30
CA LEU A 266 -28.15 0.27 -11.47
C LEU A 266 -26.70 -0.18 -11.75
N GLU A 267 -25.71 0.42 -11.09
CA GLU A 267 -24.32 -0.05 -11.03
C GLU A 267 -24.19 -1.52 -10.60
N ARG A 268 -25.04 -1.99 -9.67
CA ARG A 268 -25.09 -3.39 -9.20
C ARG A 268 -25.44 -4.39 -10.30
N HIS A 269 -26.02 -3.89 -11.39
CA HIS A 269 -26.53 -4.65 -12.52
C HIS A 269 -25.56 -4.65 -13.71
N VAL A 270 -24.35 -4.13 -13.54
CA VAL A 270 -23.27 -4.15 -14.53
C VAL A 270 -22.03 -4.84 -13.93
N PHE A 271 -21.59 -5.91 -14.59
CA PHE A 271 -20.35 -6.61 -14.26
C PHE A 271 -19.41 -6.55 -15.45
N VAL A 272 -18.19 -6.06 -15.25
CA VAL A 272 -17.19 -5.86 -16.31
C VAL A 272 -15.95 -6.69 -16.02
N ASP A 273 -15.65 -7.62 -16.91
CA ASP A 273 -14.49 -8.52 -16.88
C ASP A 273 -13.51 -8.14 -17.99
N ARG A 274 -12.21 -7.98 -17.70
CA ARG A 274 -11.17 -7.76 -18.71
C ARG A 274 -10.19 -8.93 -18.70
N ASN A 275 -10.28 -9.82 -19.68
CA ASN A 275 -9.28 -10.84 -19.90
C ASN A 275 -8.01 -10.18 -20.46
N ARG A 276 -7.00 -10.03 -19.60
CA ARG A 276 -5.74 -9.34 -19.93
C ARG A 276 -4.94 -10.05 -21.03
N THR A 277 -5.00 -11.38 -21.10
CA THR A 277 -4.25 -12.19 -22.07
C THR A 277 -4.85 -12.14 -23.48
N SER A 278 -6.19 -12.11 -23.59
CA SER A 278 -6.87 -12.02 -24.90
C SER A 278 -7.27 -10.60 -25.30
N GLY A 279 -7.11 -9.61 -24.43
CA GLY A 279 -7.58 -8.24 -24.62
C GLY A 279 -9.11 -8.10 -24.66
N VAL A 280 -9.88 -9.11 -24.24
CA VAL A 280 -11.35 -9.09 -24.34
C VAL A 280 -11.96 -8.42 -23.10
N LEU A 281 -12.76 -7.38 -23.34
CA LEU A 281 -13.60 -6.71 -22.35
C LEU A 281 -15.03 -7.23 -22.48
N LYS A 282 -15.54 -7.89 -21.43
CA LYS A 282 -16.89 -8.46 -21.38
C LYS A 282 -17.73 -7.72 -20.33
N CYS A 283 -18.83 -7.13 -20.79
CA CYS A 283 -19.78 -6.36 -20.00
C CYS A 283 -21.08 -7.16 -19.87
N SER A 284 -21.21 -7.94 -18.79
CA SER A 284 -22.47 -8.63 -18.44
C SER A 284 -23.41 -7.65 -17.73
N ILE A 285 -24.68 -7.64 -18.15
CA ILE A 285 -25.71 -6.72 -17.66
C ILE A 285 -26.94 -7.54 -17.27
N SER A 286 -27.57 -7.21 -16.14
CA SER A 286 -28.74 -7.90 -15.58
C SER A 286 -29.87 -6.91 -15.30
N LEU A 287 -30.75 -6.67 -16.27
CA LEU A 287 -31.80 -5.65 -16.18
C LEU A 287 -32.88 -6.04 -15.14
N PRO A 288 -33.12 -5.26 -14.08
CA PRO A 288 -33.87 -5.74 -12.91
C PRO A 288 -35.39 -5.78 -13.05
N LYS A 289 -35.96 -5.05 -14.02
CA LYS A 289 -37.40 -4.96 -14.30
C LYS A 289 -37.63 -4.80 -15.80
N SER A 290 -38.82 -5.14 -16.28
CA SER A 290 -39.23 -4.86 -17.67
C SER A 290 -39.17 -3.36 -17.97
N GLY A 291 -38.72 -3.00 -19.18
CA GLY A 291 -38.65 -1.60 -19.61
C GLY A 291 -37.43 -1.23 -20.46
N GLU A 292 -37.28 0.07 -20.71
CA GLU A 292 -36.21 0.63 -21.54
C GLU A 292 -35.06 1.21 -20.70
N TYR A 293 -33.83 0.85 -21.07
CA TYR A 293 -32.60 1.30 -20.43
C TYR A 293 -31.61 1.84 -21.48
N LYS A 294 -30.68 2.70 -21.05
CA LYS A 294 -29.57 3.20 -21.85
C LYS A 294 -28.25 2.76 -21.23
N LEU A 295 -27.38 2.19 -22.04
CA LEU A 295 -25.99 1.91 -21.69
C LEU A 295 -25.08 2.90 -22.41
N ASN A 296 -24.05 3.39 -21.72
CA ASN A 296 -23.00 4.22 -22.26
C ASN A 296 -21.66 3.65 -21.78
N VAL A 297 -20.73 3.37 -22.70
CA VAL A 297 -19.37 2.89 -22.42
C VAL A 297 -18.39 3.98 -22.83
N TYR A 298 -17.53 4.38 -21.90
CA TYR A 298 -16.52 5.43 -22.04
C TYR A 298 -15.11 4.82 -21.94
N GLY A 299 -14.13 5.48 -22.55
CA GLY A 299 -12.73 5.06 -22.59
C GLY A 299 -11.77 6.22 -22.32
N LYS A 300 -10.59 5.91 -21.77
CA LYS A 300 -9.49 6.86 -21.56
C LYS A 300 -8.14 6.16 -21.73
N THR A 301 -7.22 6.81 -22.43
CA THR A 301 -5.78 6.49 -22.45
C THR A 301 -5.01 7.44 -21.53
N GLU A 302 -3.71 7.22 -21.36
CA GLU A 302 -2.82 8.22 -20.73
C GLU A 302 -2.79 9.56 -21.49
N MET A 303 -3.06 9.56 -22.80
CA MET A 303 -3.01 10.74 -23.68
C MET A 303 -4.37 11.42 -23.91
N SER A 304 -5.47 10.92 -23.34
CA SER A 304 -6.83 11.41 -23.63
C SER A 304 -7.64 11.76 -22.39
N GLN A 305 -8.78 12.41 -22.60
CA GLN A 305 -9.83 12.47 -21.58
C GLN A 305 -10.72 11.22 -21.60
N LEU A 306 -11.68 11.16 -20.67
CA LEU A 306 -12.68 10.11 -20.58
C LEU A 306 -13.87 10.47 -21.47
N GLU A 307 -13.89 9.93 -22.68
CA GLU A 307 -14.92 10.22 -23.68
C GLU A 307 -15.81 9.00 -23.97
N LEU A 308 -17.01 9.26 -24.47
CA LEU A 308 -17.97 8.22 -24.85
C LEU A 308 -17.41 7.45 -26.05
N CYS A 309 -17.33 6.13 -25.96
CA CYS A 309 -16.92 5.23 -27.06
C CYS A 309 -18.14 4.64 -27.78
N VAL A 310 -19.06 4.03 -27.04
CA VAL A 310 -20.26 3.40 -27.63
C VAL A 310 -21.48 3.53 -26.70
N ALA A 311 -22.68 3.68 -27.27
CA ALA A 311 -23.93 3.65 -26.52
C ALA A 311 -24.98 2.74 -27.16
N TYR A 312 -25.81 2.13 -26.29
CA TYR A 312 -26.88 1.22 -26.66
C TYR A 312 -28.18 1.59 -25.94
N LYS A 313 -29.31 1.26 -26.58
CA LYS A 313 -30.62 1.15 -25.95
C LYS A 313 -30.89 -0.32 -25.69
N LEU A 314 -31.26 -0.65 -24.45
CA LEU A 314 -31.54 -2.00 -24.01
C LEU A 314 -33.03 -2.10 -23.66
N HIS A 315 -33.68 -3.16 -24.11
CA HIS A 315 -35.07 -3.48 -23.84
C HIS A 315 -35.12 -4.78 -23.02
N ASN A 316 -35.70 -4.71 -21.82
CA ASN A 316 -36.02 -5.90 -21.04
C ASN A 316 -37.48 -6.28 -21.32
N ASP A 317 -37.67 -7.29 -22.15
CA ASP A 317 -38.97 -7.85 -22.51
C ASP A 317 -39.36 -9.02 -21.58
N ALA A 318 -38.51 -9.38 -20.62
CA ALA A 318 -38.82 -10.35 -19.56
C ALA A 318 -39.99 -9.88 -18.69
N ILE A 319 -40.77 -10.83 -18.16
CA ILE A 319 -41.81 -10.56 -17.16
C ILE A 319 -41.16 -10.47 -15.78
N ASP A 320 -41.47 -9.41 -15.02
CA ASP A 320 -40.96 -9.19 -13.67
C ASP A 320 -41.15 -10.44 -12.78
N ALA A 321 -40.04 -11.06 -12.40
CA ALA A 321 -39.96 -12.05 -11.33
C ALA A 321 -39.33 -11.40 -10.08
N ASP A 322 -39.74 -11.83 -8.89
CA ASP A 322 -39.18 -11.32 -7.63
C ASP A 322 -37.67 -11.64 -7.53
N ILE A 323 -36.83 -10.65 -7.86
CA ILE A 323 -35.37 -10.74 -7.68
C ILE A 323 -35.07 -10.77 -6.18
N LYS A 324 -34.90 -11.98 -5.65
CA LYS A 324 -34.59 -12.20 -4.24
C LYS A 324 -33.23 -11.57 -3.91
N ALA A 325 -33.19 -10.76 -2.85
CA ALA A 325 -32.06 -9.88 -2.57
C ALA A 325 -30.68 -10.57 -2.47
N HIS A 326 -30.61 -11.82 -2.01
CA HIS A 326 -29.38 -12.63 -1.97
C HIS A 326 -28.73 -12.87 -3.35
N THR A 327 -29.40 -12.53 -4.46
CA THR A 327 -28.84 -12.60 -5.81
C THR A 327 -28.19 -11.28 -6.29
N LEU A 328 -28.37 -10.16 -5.57
CA LEU A 328 -27.85 -8.85 -5.96
C LEU A 328 -26.35 -8.73 -5.69
N CYS A 329 -25.62 -8.05 -6.59
CA CYS A 329 -24.23 -7.70 -6.35
C CYS A 329 -24.11 -6.47 -5.44
N VAL A 330 -22.99 -6.37 -4.72
CA VAL A 330 -22.59 -5.15 -3.98
C VAL A 330 -22.48 -3.97 -4.96
N ALA A 331 -22.86 -2.77 -4.53
CA ALA A 331 -22.61 -1.56 -5.30
C ALA A 331 -21.09 -1.34 -5.45
N ASN A 332 -20.61 -1.45 -6.68
CA ASN A 332 -19.23 -1.20 -7.01
C ASN A 332 -19.11 0.17 -7.70
N GLU A 333 -18.99 1.21 -6.87
CA GLU A 333 -18.89 2.62 -7.28
C GLU A 333 -17.74 2.89 -8.27
N LEU A 334 -16.71 2.03 -8.27
CA LEU A 334 -15.55 2.09 -9.15
C LEU A 334 -15.76 1.32 -10.48
N ARG A 335 -16.86 0.57 -10.59
CA ARG A 335 -17.45 -0.02 -11.81
C ARG A 335 -16.55 -0.98 -12.63
N PHE A 336 -15.44 -1.47 -12.07
CA PHE A 336 -14.61 -2.54 -12.63
C PHE A 336 -14.54 -3.75 -11.69
N TRP A 337 -14.34 -4.95 -12.23
CA TRP A 337 -14.08 -6.17 -11.45
C TRP A 337 -12.82 -6.88 -11.96
N GLY A 338 -12.14 -7.61 -11.07
CA GLY A 338 -10.79 -8.12 -11.26
C GLY A 338 -9.69 -7.07 -10.92
N PRO A 339 -8.47 -7.27 -11.43
CA PRO A 339 -7.39 -6.28 -11.42
C PRO A 339 -7.74 -4.99 -12.20
N CYS A 340 -7.12 -3.87 -11.85
CA CYS A 340 -7.19 -2.60 -12.57
C CYS A 340 -5.81 -2.05 -12.97
N PHE A 341 -5.78 -0.84 -13.50
CA PHE A 341 -4.54 -0.16 -13.91
C PHE A 341 -3.55 0.03 -12.74
N GLU A 342 -4.07 0.24 -11.54
CA GLU A 342 -3.29 0.42 -10.32
C GLU A 342 -2.61 -0.89 -9.85
N THR A 343 -3.13 -2.07 -10.24
CA THR A 343 -2.42 -3.36 -10.07
C THR A 343 -1.15 -3.40 -10.92
N ASP A 344 -1.27 -2.91 -12.16
CA ASP A 344 -0.24 -2.99 -13.18
C ASP A 344 0.91 -2.01 -12.90
N ASN A 345 0.59 -0.79 -12.47
CA ASN A 345 1.58 0.21 -12.04
C ASN A 345 2.42 -0.25 -10.84
N LEU A 346 1.86 -1.11 -9.98
CA LEU A 346 2.57 -1.73 -8.85
C LEU A 346 3.23 -3.08 -9.21
N ASN A 347 3.18 -3.49 -10.49
CA ASN A 347 3.73 -4.75 -11.01
C ASN A 347 3.20 -6.00 -10.27
N ILE A 348 1.94 -5.96 -9.83
CA ILE A 348 1.27 -7.05 -9.12
C ILE A 348 0.61 -7.96 -10.16
N ASN A 349 0.97 -9.25 -10.15
CA ASN A 349 0.50 -10.22 -11.13
C ASN A 349 -0.34 -11.31 -10.46
N PRO A 350 -1.65 -11.44 -10.76
CA PRO A 350 -2.52 -12.43 -10.16
C PRO A 350 -2.24 -13.85 -10.65
N LEU A 351 -2.38 -14.82 -9.76
CA LEU A 351 -2.13 -16.25 -9.99
C LEU A 351 -3.37 -17.09 -9.62
N GLY A 352 -3.54 -18.22 -10.30
CA GLY A 352 -4.62 -19.17 -10.03
C GLY A 352 -6.02 -18.52 -10.04
N LYS A 353 -6.78 -18.69 -8.95
CA LYS A 353 -8.14 -18.15 -8.78
C LYS A 353 -8.20 -16.61 -8.89
N ALA A 354 -7.11 -15.89 -8.61
CA ALA A 354 -7.06 -14.43 -8.71
C ALA A 354 -7.05 -13.92 -10.17
N GLN A 355 -6.84 -14.79 -11.16
CA GLN A 355 -6.85 -14.38 -12.58
C GLN A 355 -8.25 -14.11 -13.14
N THR A 356 -9.29 -14.56 -12.43
CA THR A 356 -10.70 -14.40 -12.81
C THR A 356 -11.41 -13.43 -11.88
N SER A 357 -12.11 -12.43 -12.45
CA SER A 357 -12.85 -11.41 -11.68
C SER A 357 -14.06 -11.96 -10.91
N ARG A 358 -14.55 -13.16 -11.28
CA ARG A 358 -15.56 -13.95 -10.56
C ARG A 358 -14.92 -15.20 -9.97
N ILE A 359 -15.25 -15.51 -8.73
CA ILE A 359 -14.87 -16.76 -8.04
C ILE A 359 -16.16 -17.34 -7.46
N ASN A 360 -16.54 -18.57 -7.81
CA ASN A 360 -17.63 -19.29 -7.15
C ASN A 360 -17.04 -20.46 -6.36
N GLU A 361 -17.21 -20.43 -5.04
CA GLU A 361 -16.61 -21.41 -4.11
C GLU A 361 -17.72 -22.11 -3.32
N LYS A 362 -17.65 -23.43 -3.19
CA LYS A 362 -18.73 -24.21 -2.56
C LYS A 362 -18.63 -24.29 -1.04
N ASP A 363 -17.41 -24.28 -0.51
CA ASP A 363 -17.13 -24.30 0.93
C ASP A 363 -17.01 -22.90 1.52
N GLY A 364 -17.08 -21.84 0.70
CA GLY A 364 -16.87 -20.45 1.13
C GLY A 364 -15.43 -20.11 1.56
N LEU A 365 -14.43 -20.93 1.23
CA LEU A 365 -13.02 -20.75 1.60
C LEU A 365 -12.17 -20.40 0.37
N VAL A 366 -11.88 -19.11 0.18
CA VAL A 366 -11.15 -18.63 -0.99
C VAL A 366 -9.72 -18.24 -0.65
N GLN A 367 -8.76 -18.83 -1.37
CA GLN A 367 -7.36 -18.43 -1.42
C GLN A 367 -7.08 -17.74 -2.77
N MET A 368 -6.43 -16.57 -2.73
CA MET A 368 -6.02 -15.79 -3.90
C MET A 368 -4.54 -15.44 -3.78
N GLU A 369 -3.79 -15.61 -4.87
CA GLU A 369 -2.34 -15.50 -4.90
C GLU A 369 -1.88 -14.43 -5.90
N PHE A 370 -0.85 -13.67 -5.54
CA PHE A 370 -0.29 -12.59 -6.35
C PHE A 370 1.23 -12.57 -6.24
N SER A 371 1.93 -12.76 -7.37
CA SER A 371 3.37 -12.49 -7.43
C SER A 371 3.62 -10.98 -7.59
N LEU A 372 4.49 -10.44 -6.75
CA LEU A 372 4.91 -9.05 -6.70
C LEU A 372 6.29 -8.88 -7.39
N ALA A 373 6.63 -7.65 -7.78
CA ALA A 373 8.02 -7.36 -8.16
C ALA A 373 8.93 -7.30 -6.92
N ASN A 374 10.05 -8.03 -6.94
CA ASN A 374 10.99 -8.16 -5.81
C ASN A 374 11.50 -6.80 -5.28
N ASP A 375 11.64 -5.82 -6.16
CA ASP A 375 12.35 -4.56 -5.89
C ASP A 375 11.53 -3.56 -5.06
N MET A 376 10.22 -3.81 -4.90
CA MET A 376 9.26 -2.83 -4.39
C MET A 376 8.42 -3.42 -3.23
N PRO A 377 8.76 -3.17 -1.96
CA PRO A 377 7.94 -3.60 -0.84
C PRO A 377 6.59 -2.85 -0.84
N LEU A 378 5.49 -3.60 -0.67
CA LEU A 378 4.12 -3.06 -0.67
C LEU A 378 3.44 -3.20 0.70
N ASP A 379 2.64 -2.21 1.07
CA ASP A 379 1.62 -2.31 2.11
C ASP A 379 0.28 -2.73 1.49
N PHE A 380 -0.45 -3.62 2.14
CA PHE A 380 -1.78 -4.10 1.73
C PHE A 380 -2.84 -3.85 2.80
N THR A 381 -4.07 -3.59 2.37
CA THR A 381 -5.29 -3.69 3.17
C THR A 381 -6.41 -4.27 2.31
N HIS A 382 -7.42 -4.89 2.91
CA HIS A 382 -8.50 -5.53 2.17
C HIS A 382 -9.84 -5.47 2.92
N GLU A 383 -10.94 -5.52 2.16
CA GLU A 383 -12.31 -5.47 2.67
C GLU A 383 -13.17 -6.54 1.99
N LEU A 384 -13.90 -7.34 2.77
CA LEU A 384 -14.98 -8.17 2.27
C LEU A 384 -16.31 -7.44 2.53
N ILE A 385 -17.15 -7.30 1.51
CA ILE A 385 -18.40 -6.52 1.58
C ILE A 385 -19.56 -7.40 1.10
N SER A 386 -20.71 -7.35 1.79
CA SER A 386 -21.98 -7.93 1.30
C SER A 386 -23.02 -6.83 1.08
N ALA A 387 -24.01 -7.10 0.23
CA ALA A 387 -25.23 -6.31 0.18
C ALA A 387 -26.25 -6.85 1.21
N THR A 388 -27.09 -5.97 1.75
CA THR A 388 -28.30 -6.33 2.50
C THR A 388 -29.53 -6.29 1.59
N ASP A 389 -30.66 -6.82 2.07
CA ASP A 389 -31.97 -6.72 1.42
C ASP A 389 -32.47 -5.26 1.28
N THR A 390 -31.99 -4.35 2.13
CA THR A 390 -32.21 -2.89 2.02
C THR A 390 -31.29 -2.22 1.00
N GLY A 391 -30.36 -2.96 0.39
CA GLY A 391 -29.34 -2.44 -0.52
C GLY A 391 -28.14 -1.80 0.18
N GLU A 392 -28.11 -1.73 1.51
CA GLU A 392 -26.99 -1.21 2.27
C GLU A 392 -25.77 -2.15 2.16
N THR A 393 -24.57 -1.60 2.34
CA THR A 393 -23.31 -2.35 2.25
C THR A 393 -22.78 -2.67 3.65
N ASN A 394 -22.62 -3.95 3.97
CA ASN A 394 -22.06 -4.40 5.24
C ASN A 394 -20.59 -4.83 5.05
N ILE A 395 -19.67 -4.33 5.87
CA ILE A 395 -18.22 -4.57 5.73
C ILE A 395 -17.74 -5.57 6.79
N HIS A 396 -17.26 -6.70 6.30
CA HIS A 396 -16.89 -7.89 7.07
C HIS A 396 -15.38 -7.87 7.39
N HIS A 397 -14.95 -6.86 8.16
CA HIS A 397 -13.53 -6.54 8.45
C HIS A 397 -12.67 -7.69 9.05
N GLN A 398 -13.29 -8.78 9.53
CA GLN A 398 -12.62 -9.95 10.10
C GLN A 398 -12.77 -11.23 9.27
N TYR A 399 -13.36 -11.16 8.08
CA TYR A 399 -13.60 -12.34 7.22
C TYR A 399 -12.58 -12.46 6.08
N SER A 400 -11.47 -11.73 6.20
CA SER A 400 -10.31 -11.85 5.32
C SER A 400 -9.02 -11.53 6.09
N VAL A 401 -7.92 -12.17 5.69
CA VAL A 401 -6.54 -11.90 6.14
C VAL A 401 -5.57 -12.09 4.97
N HIS A 402 -4.35 -11.58 5.08
CA HIS A 402 -3.31 -11.77 4.07
C HIS A 402 -1.93 -12.05 4.69
N GLU A 403 -1.05 -12.70 3.93
CA GLU A 403 0.39 -12.77 4.22
C GLU A 403 1.22 -12.30 3.01
N VAL A 404 2.49 -11.99 3.25
CA VAL A 404 3.48 -11.72 2.20
C VAL A 404 4.73 -12.55 2.50
N ARG A 405 5.07 -13.45 1.59
CA ARG A 405 6.19 -14.42 1.73
C ARG A 405 7.47 -13.88 1.11
N LYS A 406 8.63 -14.39 1.56
CA LYS A 406 9.97 -13.93 1.13
C LYS A 406 10.26 -14.11 -0.37
N ASN A 407 9.50 -14.95 -1.08
CA ASN A 407 9.56 -15.14 -2.53
C ASN A 407 8.67 -14.15 -3.31
N ALA A 408 8.40 -12.97 -2.75
CA ALA A 408 7.52 -11.93 -3.31
C ALA A 408 6.11 -12.45 -3.68
N LEU A 409 5.57 -13.37 -2.88
CA LEU A 409 4.21 -13.91 -3.06
C LEU A 409 3.30 -13.37 -1.96
N ALA A 410 2.28 -12.60 -2.34
CA ALA A 410 1.18 -12.23 -1.45
C ALA A 410 0.03 -13.24 -1.58
N ILE A 411 -0.50 -13.70 -0.45
CA ILE A 411 -1.63 -14.63 -0.39
C ILE A 411 -2.73 -14.02 0.47
N PHE A 412 -3.95 -13.99 -0.07
CA PHE A 412 -5.15 -13.50 0.60
C PHE A 412 -6.08 -14.68 0.87
N TYR A 413 -6.51 -14.81 2.12
CA TYR A 413 -7.45 -15.81 2.61
C TYR A 413 -8.77 -15.13 2.94
N VAL A 414 -9.88 -15.62 2.40
CA VAL A 414 -11.23 -15.09 2.60
C VAL A 414 -12.15 -16.21 3.03
N GLN A 415 -12.91 -15.99 4.10
CA GLN A 415 -13.90 -16.92 4.63
C GLN A 415 -15.27 -16.27 4.54
N LEU A 416 -16.23 -16.87 3.82
CA LEU A 416 -17.54 -16.24 3.67
C LEU A 416 -18.39 -16.41 4.94
N PRO A 417 -18.95 -15.33 5.52
CA PRO A 417 -19.72 -15.40 6.77
C PRO A 417 -21.05 -16.17 6.61
N PHE A 418 -21.59 -16.25 5.39
CA PHE A 418 -22.84 -16.91 5.02
C PHE A 418 -22.91 -17.11 3.49
N CYS A 419 -23.89 -17.87 3.01
CA CYS A 419 -24.16 -18.06 1.57
C CYS A 419 -24.61 -16.78 0.86
N GLY A 420 -24.13 -16.53 -0.35
CA GLY A 420 -24.52 -15.35 -1.14
C GLY A 420 -23.39 -14.79 -2.00
N LYS A 421 -23.50 -13.50 -2.35
CA LYS A 421 -22.54 -12.76 -3.17
C LYS A 421 -21.84 -11.65 -2.39
N PHE A 422 -20.53 -11.57 -2.53
CA PHE A 422 -19.66 -10.65 -1.82
C PHE A 422 -18.70 -9.95 -2.79
N ALA A 423 -18.37 -8.69 -2.51
CA ALA A 423 -17.26 -8.00 -3.15
C ALA A 423 -16.03 -8.07 -2.25
N PHE A 424 -14.93 -8.62 -2.73
CA PHE A 424 -13.64 -8.60 -2.05
C PHE A 424 -12.72 -7.57 -2.70
N ARG A 425 -12.39 -6.52 -1.95
CA ARG A 425 -11.58 -5.38 -2.36
C ARG A 425 -10.17 -5.52 -1.79
N ILE A 426 -9.16 -5.39 -2.65
CA ILE A 426 -7.75 -5.33 -2.25
C ILE A 426 -7.21 -3.94 -2.59
N PHE A 427 -6.57 -3.30 -1.63
CA PHE A 427 -5.91 -2.01 -1.76
C PHE A 427 -4.41 -2.19 -1.49
N ALA A 428 -3.55 -1.51 -2.24
CA ALA A 428 -2.10 -1.62 -2.05
C ALA A 428 -1.36 -0.34 -2.42
N LYS A 429 -0.20 -0.10 -1.80
CA LYS A 429 0.73 0.96 -2.19
C LYS A 429 2.17 0.56 -1.84
N GLN A 430 3.16 1.24 -2.44
CA GLN A 430 4.55 1.08 -2.03
C GLN A 430 4.74 1.57 -0.58
N LYS A 431 5.52 0.83 0.21
CA LYS A 431 5.87 1.27 1.57
C LYS A 431 6.57 2.63 1.52
N LEU A 432 6.35 3.44 2.56
CA LEU A 432 6.77 4.85 2.68
C LEU A 432 6.07 5.83 1.71
N SER A 433 5.21 5.40 0.77
CA SER A 433 4.47 6.35 -0.07
C SER A 433 3.40 7.09 0.74
N GLN A 434 3.25 8.39 0.49
CA GLN A 434 2.23 9.22 1.15
C GLN A 434 0.83 9.01 0.53
N GLY A 435 -0.21 9.45 1.23
CA GLY A 435 -1.61 9.29 0.79
C GLY A 435 -2.27 7.97 1.21
N ALA A 436 -3.53 7.81 0.80
CA ALA A 436 -4.35 6.62 1.02
C ALA A 436 -3.84 5.41 0.21
N LEU A 437 -4.29 4.19 0.56
CA LEU A 437 -4.08 3.02 -0.30
C LEU A 437 -5.10 3.06 -1.45
N PRO A 438 -4.68 3.15 -2.73
CA PRO A 438 -5.59 2.99 -3.85
C PRO A 438 -6.11 1.56 -3.94
N LEU A 439 -7.33 1.39 -4.46
CA LEU A 439 -7.85 0.07 -4.80
C LEU A 439 -7.05 -0.50 -5.97
N ILE A 440 -6.62 -1.76 -5.85
CA ILE A 440 -5.93 -2.49 -6.91
C ILE A 440 -6.77 -3.64 -7.50
N CYS A 441 -7.68 -4.25 -6.75
CA CYS A 441 -8.50 -5.37 -7.25
C CYS A 441 -9.89 -5.37 -6.61
N CYS A 442 -10.92 -5.76 -7.37
CA CYS A 442 -12.27 -5.99 -6.84
C CYS A 442 -12.86 -7.31 -7.38
N TYR A 443 -12.93 -8.37 -6.56
CA TYR A 443 -13.45 -9.68 -6.96
C TYR A 443 -14.90 -9.87 -6.54
N LEU A 444 -15.72 -10.46 -7.40
CA LEU A 444 -17.03 -10.98 -7.02
C LEU A 444 -16.88 -12.43 -6.58
N ILE A 445 -17.02 -12.67 -5.29
CA ILE A 445 -17.02 -14.00 -4.71
C ILE A 445 -18.47 -14.44 -4.47
N SER A 446 -18.83 -15.64 -4.89
CA SER A 446 -20.12 -16.25 -4.57
C SER A 446 -19.97 -17.61 -3.88
N CYS A 447 -20.98 -17.97 -3.10
CA CYS A 447 -21.20 -19.32 -2.59
C CYS A 447 -22.70 -19.62 -2.53
N ASP A 448 -23.12 -20.70 -3.17
CA ASP A 448 -24.52 -21.10 -3.31
C ASP A 448 -24.99 -22.10 -2.22
N ASP A 449 -24.09 -22.61 -1.37
CA ASP A 449 -24.40 -23.59 -0.32
C ASP A 449 -24.94 -22.92 0.97
N PRO A 450 -26.21 -23.13 1.36
CA PRO A 450 -26.82 -22.49 2.53
C PRO A 450 -26.31 -23.00 3.88
N ALA A 451 -25.46 -24.03 3.93
CA ALA A 451 -24.86 -24.52 5.17
C ALA A 451 -23.65 -23.69 5.64
N ILE A 452 -23.12 -22.78 4.80
CA ILE A 452 -21.92 -21.99 5.13
C ILE A 452 -22.19 -20.99 6.26
N SER A 453 -21.37 -21.07 7.30
CA SER A 453 -21.33 -20.16 8.44
C SER A 453 -19.93 -20.18 9.07
N HIS A 454 -18.97 -19.49 8.45
CA HIS A 454 -17.60 -19.43 8.96
C HIS A 454 -17.47 -18.49 10.17
N LEU A 455 -16.42 -18.71 10.97
CA LEU A 455 -16.08 -17.83 12.08
C LEU A 455 -15.18 -16.67 11.60
N PRO A 456 -15.32 -15.46 12.18
CA PRO A 456 -14.43 -14.35 11.85
C PRO A 456 -13.01 -14.61 12.37
N PHE A 457 -12.00 -14.35 11.53
CA PHE A 457 -10.61 -14.33 11.92
C PHE A 457 -10.38 -13.41 13.14
N PRO A 458 -9.36 -13.69 13.97
CA PRO A 458 -8.93 -12.74 14.99
C PRO A 458 -8.56 -11.36 14.42
N LYS A 459 -8.58 -10.33 15.25
CA LYS A 459 -8.19 -8.97 14.84
C LYS A 459 -6.68 -8.86 14.68
N PHE A 460 -6.22 -8.67 13.45
CA PHE A 460 -4.82 -8.38 13.08
C PHE A 460 -4.70 -6.94 12.56
N ALA A 461 -3.53 -6.33 12.75
CA ALA A 461 -3.23 -5.04 12.13
C ALA A 461 -3.22 -5.19 10.59
N ASN A 462 -4.01 -4.36 9.89
CA ASN A 462 -4.22 -4.42 8.44
C ASN A 462 -4.66 -5.79 7.88
N GLY A 463 -5.14 -6.70 8.74
CA GLY A 463 -5.44 -8.09 8.36
C GLY A 463 -4.21 -8.98 8.12
N ARG A 464 -3.00 -8.56 8.50
CA ARG A 464 -1.75 -9.30 8.18
C ARG A 464 -1.48 -10.46 9.15
N VAL A 465 -1.34 -11.65 8.59
CA VAL A 465 -0.88 -12.90 9.23
C VAL A 465 0.49 -13.33 8.67
N GLY A 466 1.09 -14.35 9.27
CA GLY A 466 2.44 -14.78 8.94
C GLY A 466 3.51 -13.82 9.46
N ILE A 467 4.65 -13.79 8.77
CA ILE A 467 5.86 -13.06 9.20
C ILE A 467 5.67 -11.55 8.93
N THR A 468 5.94 -10.72 9.95
CA THR A 468 5.87 -9.26 9.84
C THR A 468 7.14 -8.68 9.19
N ASP A 469 7.21 -7.36 9.03
CA ASP A 469 8.42 -6.72 8.52
C ASP A 469 9.52 -6.74 9.58
N GLU A 470 9.15 -6.54 10.85
CA GLU A 470 10.02 -6.67 12.01
C GLU A 470 10.52 -8.11 12.20
N GLY A 471 9.67 -9.12 11.96
CA GLY A 471 10.11 -10.52 11.91
C GLY A 471 11.06 -10.79 10.75
N THR A 472 10.81 -10.21 9.58
CA THR A 472 11.70 -10.33 8.42
C THR A 472 13.08 -9.73 8.72
N LEU A 473 13.14 -8.58 9.41
CA LEU A 473 14.37 -7.93 9.87
C LEU A 473 15.12 -8.76 10.93
N LEU A 474 14.39 -9.42 11.84
CA LEU A 474 14.95 -10.34 12.85
C LEU A 474 15.22 -11.77 12.30
N GLY A 475 15.26 -11.92 10.97
CA GLY A 475 15.60 -13.16 10.28
C GLY A 475 14.52 -14.25 10.32
N THR A 476 13.37 -13.98 10.95
CA THR A 476 12.32 -14.97 11.28
C THR A 476 11.95 -15.83 10.07
N GLN A 477 11.86 -17.13 10.30
CA GLN A 477 11.49 -18.19 9.37
C GLN A 477 10.64 -19.22 10.12
N ILE A 478 9.51 -19.60 9.55
CA ILE A 478 8.68 -20.71 10.04
C ILE A 478 9.27 -22.00 9.44
N LEU A 479 9.50 -23.03 10.26
CA LEU A 479 10.06 -24.31 9.80
C LEU A 479 9.02 -25.44 9.78
N ALA A 480 7.98 -25.37 10.62
CA ALA A 480 7.02 -26.46 10.80
C ALA A 480 5.81 -26.45 9.85
N PHE A 481 5.46 -25.32 9.22
CA PHE A 481 4.22 -25.17 8.45
C PHE A 481 4.37 -24.27 7.22
N ASP A 482 3.71 -24.66 6.13
CA ASP A 482 3.61 -23.88 4.89
C ASP A 482 2.62 -22.69 4.97
N THR A 483 1.78 -22.61 6.00
CA THR A 483 0.74 -21.56 6.15
C THR A 483 0.66 -21.04 7.59
N PRO A 484 0.36 -19.74 7.80
CA PRO A 484 0.13 -19.17 9.13
C PRO A 484 -1.27 -19.45 9.69
N ILE A 485 -2.17 -19.99 8.86
CA ILE A 485 -3.47 -20.54 9.27
C ILE A 485 -3.28 -22.05 9.38
N ILE A 486 -3.56 -22.63 10.54
CA ILE A 486 -3.28 -24.04 10.88
C ILE A 486 -4.52 -24.64 11.56
N SER A 487 -4.89 -25.87 11.20
CA SER A 487 -5.93 -26.65 11.89
C SER A 487 -5.30 -27.61 12.90
N ASN A 488 -5.92 -27.77 14.06
CA ASN A 488 -5.44 -28.60 15.17
C ASN A 488 -6.60 -29.44 15.74
N GLU A 489 -6.58 -30.75 15.47
CA GLU A 489 -7.60 -31.69 15.95
C GLU A 489 -7.25 -32.36 17.30
N SER A 490 -6.00 -32.22 17.74
CA SER A 490 -5.45 -32.87 18.95
C SER A 490 -5.38 -31.95 20.17
N GLY A 491 -5.75 -30.68 20.03
CA GLY A 491 -5.58 -29.64 21.05
C GLY A 491 -4.13 -29.25 21.30
N VAL A 492 -3.19 -30.21 21.35
CA VAL A 492 -1.75 -29.99 21.48
C VAL A 492 -1.09 -29.87 20.10
N MET A 493 -0.18 -28.89 19.94
CA MET A 493 0.69 -28.77 18.77
C MET A 493 1.99 -28.02 19.10
N GLU A 494 2.96 -28.06 18.20
CA GLU A 494 4.24 -27.35 18.31
C GLU A 494 4.57 -26.61 17.02
N ILE A 495 5.05 -25.36 17.11
CA ILE A 495 5.51 -24.56 15.97
C ILE A 495 7.01 -24.34 16.07
N GLU A 496 7.78 -24.90 15.15
CA GLU A 496 9.23 -24.66 15.04
C GLU A 496 9.55 -23.43 14.18
N ILE A 497 10.44 -22.59 14.70
CA ILE A 497 10.75 -21.25 14.19
C ILE A 497 12.25 -21.00 14.33
N LYS A 498 12.82 -20.26 13.38
CA LYS A 498 14.22 -19.84 13.37
C LYS A 498 14.34 -18.33 13.24
N THR A 499 15.29 -17.71 13.93
CA THR A 499 15.56 -16.26 13.95
C THR A 499 17.06 -15.97 13.81
N ASN A 500 17.44 -14.69 13.74
CA ASN A 500 18.83 -14.27 13.92
C ASN A 500 19.39 -14.75 15.30
N PRO A 501 20.71 -14.88 15.45
CA PRO A 501 21.34 -15.12 16.76
C PRO A 501 20.94 -14.07 17.80
N ASN A 502 20.89 -14.46 19.08
CA ASN A 502 20.55 -13.59 20.22
C ASN A 502 19.18 -12.88 20.14
N CYS A 503 18.23 -13.44 19.37
CA CYS A 503 16.84 -12.99 19.36
C CYS A 503 16.03 -13.68 20.47
N ILE A 504 15.59 -12.90 21.46
CA ILE A 504 14.69 -13.35 22.52
C ILE A 504 13.25 -13.25 22.01
N ILE A 505 12.53 -14.37 22.00
CA ILE A 505 11.12 -14.46 21.57
C ILE A 505 10.20 -14.69 22.77
N SER A 506 9.01 -14.09 22.69
CA SER A 506 7.89 -14.27 23.61
C SER A 506 6.59 -14.50 22.84
N ALA A 507 5.66 -15.23 23.43
CA ALA A 507 4.35 -15.54 22.85
C ALA A 507 3.22 -14.90 23.65
N SER A 508 2.14 -14.51 22.97
CA SER A 508 0.84 -14.27 23.59
C SER A 508 -0.24 -14.96 22.76
N MET A 509 -1.16 -15.64 23.43
CA MET A 509 -2.26 -16.36 22.78
C MET A 509 -3.61 -15.88 23.28
N LYS A 510 -4.61 -15.81 22.39
CA LYS A 510 -5.96 -15.36 22.71
C LYS A 510 -7.00 -16.21 21.98
N LEU A 511 -7.98 -16.74 22.71
CA LEU A 511 -9.15 -17.40 22.12
C LEU A 511 -10.22 -16.35 21.79
N SER A 512 -10.79 -16.40 20.58
CA SER A 512 -11.96 -15.59 20.23
C SER A 512 -13.23 -16.39 20.52
N LYS A 513 -14.05 -15.96 21.50
CA LYS A 513 -15.31 -16.64 21.85
C LYS A 513 -16.36 -16.44 20.75
N ASN A 514 -17.16 -17.49 20.49
CA ASN A 514 -18.17 -17.52 19.43
C ASN A 514 -19.53 -17.00 19.94
N GLN A 515 -19.99 -15.85 19.43
CA GLN A 515 -21.25 -15.23 19.88
C GLN A 515 -22.53 -15.93 19.37
N ASN A 516 -22.44 -16.84 18.40
CA ASN A 516 -23.62 -17.40 17.73
C ASN A 516 -24.11 -18.76 18.27
N MET A 517 -23.37 -19.43 19.16
CA MET A 517 -23.82 -20.72 19.71
C MET A 517 -24.92 -20.59 20.77
N GLU A 518 -24.92 -19.55 21.61
CA GLU A 518 -25.91 -19.36 22.69
C GLU A 518 -27.35 -19.12 22.18
N ASN A 519 -27.51 -18.64 20.94
CA ASN A 519 -28.82 -18.33 20.36
C ASN A 519 -29.38 -19.44 19.45
N GLY A 520 -28.63 -20.52 19.20
CA GLY A 520 -29.04 -21.60 18.30
C GLY A 520 -30.05 -22.58 18.89
N ILE A 521 -29.97 -22.86 20.20
CA ILE A 521 -30.77 -23.92 20.85
C ILE A 521 -31.99 -23.33 21.55
N LYS A 522 -32.99 -22.95 20.74
CA LYS A 522 -34.39 -22.73 21.18
C LYS A 522 -35.40 -23.50 20.34
N THR A 523 -35.04 -24.74 19.99
CA THR A 523 -36.01 -25.77 19.59
C THR A 523 -36.91 -26.11 20.77
N HIS A 524 -38.22 -25.93 20.62
CA HIS A 524 -39.19 -26.32 21.65
C HIS A 524 -39.17 -27.83 21.93
N ASN A 525 -39.38 -28.18 23.20
CA ASN A 525 -39.75 -29.51 23.72
C ASN A 525 -38.63 -30.58 23.81
N ALA A 526 -37.77 -30.45 24.83
CA ALA A 526 -37.37 -31.57 25.67
C ALA A 526 -37.28 -31.09 27.12
N VAL A 527 -37.58 -31.96 28.10
CA VAL A 527 -37.36 -31.68 29.53
C VAL A 527 -36.33 -32.66 30.05
N ASP A 528 -35.08 -32.39 29.70
CA ASP A 528 -33.90 -33.01 30.31
C ASP A 528 -33.02 -31.89 30.86
N LYS A 529 -32.36 -32.16 31.99
CA LYS A 529 -31.44 -31.20 32.61
C LYS A 529 -30.09 -31.32 31.93
N GLU A 530 -29.66 -30.25 31.27
CA GLU A 530 -28.25 -30.09 30.92
C GLU A 530 -27.39 -30.15 32.20
N PRO A 531 -26.31 -30.95 32.24
CA PRO A 531 -25.37 -30.91 33.35
C PRO A 531 -24.56 -29.61 33.26
N THR A 532 -24.60 -28.80 34.32
CA THR A 532 -23.70 -27.65 34.47
C THR A 532 -22.28 -28.14 34.79
N ILE A 533 -21.49 -28.36 33.75
CA ILE A 533 -20.08 -28.77 33.85
C ILE A 533 -19.21 -27.54 34.17
N GLU A 534 -19.25 -27.08 35.43
CA GLU A 534 -18.33 -26.06 35.95
C GLU A 534 -16.97 -26.68 36.33
N ASN A 535 -16.27 -27.28 35.37
CA ASN A 535 -15.01 -27.97 35.65
C ASN A 535 -13.86 -26.97 35.93
N GLY A 536 -13.11 -27.25 37.01
CA GLY A 536 -12.22 -26.29 37.67
C GLY A 536 -11.08 -25.72 36.81
N ALA A 537 -10.65 -26.43 35.77
CA ALA A 537 -9.64 -25.93 34.83
C ALA A 537 -10.14 -24.74 33.99
N THR A 538 -11.42 -24.74 33.61
CA THR A 538 -12.05 -23.70 32.78
C THR A 538 -12.75 -22.60 33.58
N ALA A 539 -13.02 -22.83 34.87
CA ALA A 539 -13.80 -21.93 35.75
C ALA A 539 -13.22 -20.50 35.94
N HIS A 540 -12.02 -20.22 35.45
CA HIS A 540 -11.42 -18.87 35.48
C HIS A 540 -11.66 -18.05 34.20
N ILE A 541 -12.24 -18.63 33.14
CA ILE A 541 -12.41 -18.01 31.81
C ILE A 541 -13.60 -17.03 31.78
N LYS A 542 -13.45 -15.90 32.49
CA LYS A 542 -14.46 -14.84 32.64
C LYS A 542 -14.86 -14.18 31.31
N ASP A 543 -16.10 -13.74 31.24
CA ASP A 543 -16.72 -13.28 30.00
C ASP A 543 -16.18 -11.97 29.48
N SER A 544 -15.47 -12.10 28.38
CA SER A 544 -15.01 -11.06 27.49
C SER A 544 -14.84 -11.69 26.10
N ASN A 545 -15.03 -10.91 25.03
CA ASN A 545 -15.05 -11.44 23.66
C ASN A 545 -13.71 -12.09 23.22
N HIS A 546 -12.61 -11.82 23.93
CA HIS A 546 -11.32 -12.46 23.73
C HIS A 546 -10.75 -12.91 25.08
N THR A 547 -10.67 -14.22 25.31
CA THR A 547 -10.00 -14.79 26.49
C THR A 547 -8.49 -14.80 26.26
N LYS A 548 -7.72 -14.30 27.23
CA LYS A 548 -6.26 -14.37 27.21
C LYS A 548 -5.79 -15.76 27.63
N MET A 549 -4.93 -16.39 26.83
CA MET A 549 -4.50 -17.80 26.92
C MET A 549 -2.97 -17.96 26.91
N ASP A 550 -2.18 -16.94 27.26
CA ASP A 550 -0.70 -17.01 27.28
C ASP A 550 -0.16 -18.20 28.10
N GLU A 551 -0.84 -18.59 29.17
CA GLU A 551 -0.49 -19.74 30.02
C GLU A 551 -0.64 -21.11 29.32
N PHE A 552 -1.27 -21.15 28.14
CA PHE A 552 -1.32 -22.32 27.25
C PHE A 552 -0.29 -22.24 26.12
N THR A 553 0.76 -21.43 26.29
CA THR A 553 1.94 -21.37 25.42
C THR A 553 3.22 -21.63 26.21
N PHE A 554 4.19 -22.30 25.61
CA PHE A 554 5.52 -22.51 26.17
C PHE A 554 6.58 -22.38 25.07
N ILE A 555 7.75 -21.81 25.37
CA ILE A 555 8.84 -21.65 24.42
C ILE A 555 10.04 -22.46 24.92
N LYS A 556 10.51 -23.38 24.08
CA LYS A 556 11.75 -24.12 24.27
C LYS A 556 12.74 -23.71 23.16
N TYR A 557 13.93 -23.27 23.54
CA TYR A 557 15.03 -23.12 22.60
C TYR A 557 15.62 -24.52 22.31
N VAL A 558 16.07 -24.76 21.08
CA VAL A 558 16.44 -26.10 20.61
C VAL A 558 17.95 -26.23 20.46
N ASP A 559 18.56 -25.30 19.73
CA ASP A 559 19.99 -25.22 19.49
C ASP A 559 20.37 -23.76 19.22
N GLU A 560 21.58 -23.38 19.65
CA GLU A 560 22.32 -22.30 19.02
C GLU A 560 23.18 -22.89 17.90
N ASP A 561 22.64 -22.95 16.67
CA ASP A 561 23.48 -23.04 15.47
C ASP A 561 24.38 -21.78 15.46
N GLY A 562 25.58 -21.87 16.04
CA GLY A 562 26.42 -20.71 16.41
C GLY A 562 26.79 -19.75 15.27
N GLU A 563 26.59 -20.17 14.01
CA GLU A 563 26.68 -19.29 12.84
C GLU A 563 25.39 -19.15 12.02
N ASN A 564 24.39 -20.04 12.18
CA ASN A 564 23.19 -20.05 11.33
C ASN A 564 21.95 -19.40 11.96
N GLY A 565 21.92 -19.11 13.27
CA GLY A 565 20.80 -18.44 13.96
C GLY A 565 19.98 -19.33 14.88
N THR A 566 19.40 -18.72 15.92
CA THR A 566 18.68 -19.38 17.02
C THR A 566 17.44 -20.13 16.54
N ARG A 567 17.26 -21.39 16.99
CA ARG A 567 16.05 -22.19 16.76
C ARG A 567 15.22 -22.34 18.04
N LEU A 568 13.90 -22.26 17.90
CA LEU A 568 12.95 -22.38 19.01
C LEU A 568 11.66 -23.10 18.59
N LYS A 569 11.07 -23.81 19.54
CA LYS A 569 9.79 -24.51 19.45
C LYS A 569 8.78 -23.82 20.36
N VAL A 570 7.65 -23.42 19.79
CA VAL A 570 6.51 -22.87 20.54
C VAL A 570 5.48 -23.97 20.72
N GLY A 571 5.43 -24.56 21.92
CA GLY A 571 4.40 -25.53 22.32
C GLY A 571 3.09 -24.82 22.65
N LEU A 572 1.97 -25.35 22.15
CA LEU A 572 0.64 -24.77 22.28
C LEU A 572 -0.36 -25.81 22.81
N ARG A 573 -1.30 -25.35 23.63
CA ARG A 573 -2.46 -26.14 24.09
C ARG A 573 -3.76 -25.38 23.79
N CYS A 574 -4.68 -26.02 23.10
CA CYS A 574 -5.99 -25.49 22.73
C CYS A 574 -7.09 -26.28 23.47
N PRO A 575 -7.38 -25.98 24.76
CA PRO A 575 -8.33 -26.76 25.55
C PRO A 575 -9.81 -26.63 25.11
N LEU A 576 -10.10 -25.73 24.17
CA LEU A 576 -11.45 -25.45 23.68
C LEU A 576 -11.46 -25.42 22.15
N ALA A 577 -12.60 -25.75 21.55
CA ALA A 577 -12.83 -25.54 20.12
C ALA A 577 -12.99 -24.03 19.81
N GLY A 578 -12.47 -23.59 18.66
CA GLY A 578 -12.55 -22.20 18.21
C GLY A 578 -11.26 -21.69 17.57
N GLN A 579 -11.25 -20.40 17.21
CA GLN A 579 -10.09 -19.75 16.60
C GLN A 579 -9.22 -19.04 17.65
N TYR A 580 -7.96 -19.45 17.72
CA TYR A 580 -6.92 -18.83 18.53
C TYR A 580 -6.04 -17.91 17.69
N HIS A 581 -5.71 -16.74 18.24
CA HIS A 581 -4.67 -15.84 17.76
C HIS A 581 -3.40 -16.13 18.55
N LEU A 582 -2.35 -16.62 17.91
CA LEU A 582 -1.00 -16.65 18.47
C LEU A 582 -0.18 -15.51 17.87
N ALA A 583 0.26 -14.58 18.71
CA ALA A 583 1.14 -13.48 18.33
C ALA A 583 2.51 -13.68 18.99
N LEU A 584 3.57 -13.64 18.18
CA LEU A 584 4.94 -13.71 18.65
C LEU A 584 5.57 -12.32 18.63
N TYR A 585 6.43 -12.04 19.63
CA TYR A 585 7.10 -10.76 19.81
C TYR A 585 8.57 -11.00 20.10
N GLY A 586 9.47 -10.28 19.42
CA GLY A 586 10.90 -10.55 19.43
C GLY A 586 11.79 -9.31 19.49
N TYR A 587 12.97 -9.45 20.08
CA TYR A 587 14.01 -8.42 20.12
C TYR A 587 15.41 -9.02 20.24
N GLU A 588 16.43 -8.26 19.85
CA GLU A 588 17.85 -8.61 20.05
C GLU A 588 18.29 -8.21 21.46
N ASP A 589 18.96 -9.13 22.18
CA ASP A 589 19.39 -8.96 23.58
C ASP A 589 20.25 -7.71 23.83
N ALA A 590 21.03 -7.28 22.82
CA ALA A 590 21.88 -6.08 22.89
C ALA A 590 21.12 -4.73 22.88
N GLN A 591 19.79 -4.71 22.72
CA GLN A 591 19.00 -3.48 22.66
C GLN A 591 18.32 -3.17 24.00
N THR A 592 18.65 -2.01 24.61
CA THR A 592 17.90 -1.49 25.78
C THR A 592 16.39 -1.50 25.52
N PRO A 593 15.56 -1.91 26.51
CA PRO A 593 14.18 -2.29 26.26
C PRO A 593 13.37 -1.17 25.61
N ARG A 594 12.94 -1.42 24.37
CA ARG A 594 11.98 -0.56 23.66
C ARG A 594 10.67 -0.56 24.45
N MET A 595 9.94 0.57 24.46
CA MET A 595 8.65 0.70 25.17
C MET A 595 7.57 -0.31 24.71
N SER A 596 7.79 -0.98 23.58
CA SER A 596 7.03 -2.14 23.11
C SER A 596 7.99 -3.08 22.37
N ILE A 597 7.86 -4.38 22.63
CA ILE A 597 8.54 -5.42 21.84
C ILE A 597 7.77 -5.54 20.52
N PRO A 598 8.42 -5.50 19.35
CA PRO A 598 7.73 -5.60 18.07
C PRO A 598 7.16 -7.01 17.85
N ASN A 599 6.01 -7.08 17.18
CA ASN A 599 5.39 -8.33 16.75
C ASN A 599 6.14 -8.87 15.53
N VAL A 600 6.56 -10.14 15.57
CA VAL A 600 7.41 -10.78 14.54
C VAL A 600 6.67 -11.77 13.65
N CYS A 601 5.64 -12.43 14.17
CA CYS A 601 4.83 -13.39 13.43
C CYS A 601 3.45 -13.56 14.08
N ASN A 602 2.43 -13.78 13.25
CA ASN A 602 1.04 -14.00 13.68
C ASN A 602 0.47 -15.28 13.05
N PHE A 603 -0.18 -16.11 13.86
CA PHE A 603 -0.84 -17.34 13.43
C PHE A 603 -2.32 -17.36 13.83
N VAL A 604 -3.14 -18.04 13.01
CA VAL A 604 -4.51 -18.44 13.31
C VAL A 604 -4.52 -19.94 13.53
N ILE A 605 -4.84 -20.39 14.75
CA ILE A 605 -4.99 -21.82 15.05
C ILE A 605 -6.48 -22.15 15.18
N ASN A 606 -6.98 -23.02 14.31
CA ASN A 606 -8.35 -23.50 14.32
C ASN A 606 -8.41 -24.80 15.12
N SER A 607 -8.87 -24.76 16.37
CA SER A 607 -9.17 -25.96 17.15
C SER A 607 -10.57 -26.45 16.81
N THR A 608 -10.70 -27.68 16.35
CA THR A 608 -12.00 -28.29 15.98
C THR A 608 -12.74 -28.91 17.15
N THR A 609 -12.04 -29.16 18.25
CA THR A 609 -12.44 -30.07 19.33
C THR A 609 -12.19 -29.43 20.69
N ASN A 610 -13.02 -29.79 21.69
CA ASN A 610 -12.79 -29.42 23.07
C ASN A 610 -11.85 -30.44 23.72
N HIS A 611 -10.90 -29.94 24.51
CA HIS A 611 -9.86 -30.71 25.18
C HIS A 611 -9.70 -30.24 26.64
N PRO A 612 -10.75 -30.39 27.48
CA PRO A 612 -10.75 -29.91 28.87
C PRO A 612 -9.69 -30.55 29.77
N GLU A 613 -9.12 -31.69 29.36
CA GLU A 613 -7.99 -32.37 29.98
C GLU A 613 -6.66 -31.60 29.87
N LEU A 614 -6.52 -30.69 28.90
CA LEU A 614 -5.27 -29.97 28.67
C LEU A 614 -5.07 -28.83 29.67
N ALA A 615 -4.35 -29.14 30.76
CA ALA A 615 -3.86 -28.14 31.72
C ALA A 615 -2.92 -27.11 31.06
N PRO A 616 -2.84 -25.86 31.56
CA PRO A 616 -1.85 -24.87 31.11
C PRO A 616 -0.41 -25.33 31.40
N PHE A 617 0.57 -24.66 30.79
CA PHE A 617 2.00 -24.85 31.05
C PHE A 617 2.46 -24.10 32.33
N PRO A 618 3.61 -24.45 32.91
CA PRO A 618 4.17 -23.73 34.06
C PRO A 618 4.54 -22.29 33.68
N LYS A 619 4.22 -21.35 34.57
CA LYS A 619 4.46 -19.93 34.30
C LYS A 619 5.96 -19.62 34.41
N CYS A 620 6.57 -19.28 33.29
CA CYS A 620 7.93 -18.72 33.26
C CYS A 620 7.99 -17.39 34.01
N LEU A 621 9.02 -17.20 34.82
CA LEU A 621 9.31 -15.98 35.57
C LEU A 621 10.45 -15.20 34.90
N ALA A 622 10.69 -13.96 35.34
CA ALA A 622 11.63 -13.04 34.70
C ALA A 622 13.12 -13.47 34.75
N SER A 623 13.45 -14.57 35.43
CA SER A 623 14.81 -15.17 35.43
C SER A 623 14.90 -16.46 34.60
N TRP A 624 13.85 -16.85 33.86
CA TRP A 624 13.90 -17.98 32.94
C TRP A 624 14.72 -17.60 31.69
N GLY A 625 15.93 -18.18 31.58
CA GLY A 625 16.86 -17.92 30.49
C GLY A 625 16.56 -18.68 29.19
N LYS A 626 17.26 -18.33 28.11
CA LYS A 626 17.18 -19.06 26.83
C LYS A 626 17.71 -20.50 26.95
N ASP A 627 18.72 -20.72 27.79
CA ASP A 627 19.43 -22.00 27.95
C ASP A 627 18.76 -22.94 28.96
N PHE A 628 17.56 -22.60 29.44
CA PHE A 628 16.85 -23.36 30.48
C PHE A 628 15.79 -24.27 29.84
N GLU A 629 15.76 -25.53 30.27
CA GLU A 629 14.91 -26.56 29.68
C GLU A 629 14.06 -27.22 30.77
N LEU A 630 12.75 -27.35 30.52
CA LEU A 630 11.86 -28.14 31.37
C LEU A 630 11.62 -29.50 30.71
N LEU A 631 12.06 -30.59 31.34
CA LEU A 631 11.86 -31.95 30.85
C LEU A 631 10.56 -32.55 31.39
N CYS A 632 10.27 -32.31 32.68
CA CYS A 632 9.08 -32.81 33.36
C CYS A 632 8.78 -31.93 34.60
N PRO A 633 7.51 -31.70 34.97
CA PRO A 633 6.30 -31.96 34.20
C PRO A 633 6.01 -30.76 33.26
N THR A 634 5.51 -31.00 32.05
CA THR A 634 5.07 -29.90 31.16
C THR A 634 3.72 -29.30 31.58
N HIS A 635 3.12 -29.82 32.64
CA HIS A 635 1.85 -29.42 33.20
C HIS A 635 2.06 -28.36 34.30
N GLY A 636 1.35 -27.24 34.21
CA GLY A 636 1.52 -26.06 35.06
C GLY A 636 0.57 -25.97 36.27
N MET A 637 -0.35 -26.91 36.43
CA MET A 637 -1.38 -26.89 37.47
C MET A 637 -1.58 -28.27 38.08
N PHE A 638 -1.64 -28.32 39.40
CA PHE A 638 -1.72 -29.56 40.19
C PHE A 638 -2.74 -29.45 41.34
N TYR A 639 -2.97 -30.59 41.99
CA TYR A 639 -3.96 -30.74 43.04
C TYR A 639 -3.33 -31.34 44.31
N LYS A 640 -4.07 -31.25 45.40
CA LYS A 640 -3.63 -31.72 46.71
C LYS A 640 -3.40 -33.24 46.74
N ASP A 641 -2.47 -33.68 47.59
CA ASP A 641 -2.06 -35.06 47.85
C ASP A 641 -1.40 -35.80 46.66
N GLN A 642 -1.24 -35.13 45.51
CA GLN A 642 -0.44 -35.57 44.37
C GLN A 642 1.07 -35.54 44.70
N THR A 643 1.84 -36.42 44.06
CA THR A 643 3.32 -36.46 44.14
C THR A 643 3.88 -36.35 42.72
N ILE A 644 4.65 -35.30 42.45
CA ILE A 644 5.01 -34.87 41.09
C ILE A 644 6.54 -34.82 40.93
N PRO A 645 7.10 -35.49 39.91
CA PRO A 645 8.51 -35.38 39.57
C PRO A 645 8.78 -34.09 38.79
N VAL A 646 9.72 -33.28 39.29
CA VAL A 646 10.23 -32.07 38.62
C VAL A 646 11.64 -32.38 38.12
N VAL A 647 11.86 -32.21 36.82
CA VAL A 647 13.13 -32.45 36.11
C VAL A 647 13.38 -31.30 35.14
N LEU A 648 14.47 -30.57 35.33
CA LEU A 648 14.82 -29.41 34.50
C LEU A 648 16.34 -29.22 34.36
N ARG A 649 16.74 -28.60 33.25
CA ARG A 649 18.09 -28.13 32.98
C ARG A 649 18.20 -26.64 33.34
N VAL A 650 19.16 -26.31 34.20
CA VAL A 650 19.52 -24.95 34.60
C VAL A 650 21.06 -24.84 34.58
N PRO A 651 21.67 -24.52 33.43
CA PRO A 651 23.11 -24.29 33.34
C PRO A 651 23.56 -23.15 34.25
N ASN A 652 24.79 -23.26 34.74
CA ASN A 652 25.42 -22.31 35.68
C ASN A 652 24.66 -22.13 37.02
N ALA A 653 23.79 -23.07 37.40
CA ALA A 653 23.18 -23.08 38.73
C ALA A 653 24.13 -23.70 39.77
N THR A 654 24.32 -23.03 40.91
CA THR A 654 25.07 -23.56 42.06
C THR A 654 24.17 -24.30 43.05
N ALA A 655 22.87 -23.98 43.06
CA ALA A 655 21.82 -24.73 43.76
C ALA A 655 20.45 -24.45 43.10
N VAL A 656 19.58 -25.46 43.02
CA VAL A 656 18.18 -25.34 42.60
C VAL A 656 17.28 -25.91 43.70
N ALA A 657 16.14 -25.28 43.96
CA ALA A 657 15.21 -25.66 45.01
C ALA A 657 13.75 -25.38 44.64
N LEU A 658 12.83 -26.16 45.20
CA LEU A 658 11.40 -25.94 45.14
C LEU A 658 10.95 -25.15 46.38
N SER A 659 10.33 -24.00 46.13
CA SER A 659 9.84 -23.06 47.14
C SER A 659 8.32 -22.94 47.07
N GLY A 660 7.64 -23.33 48.14
CA GLY A 660 6.19 -23.21 48.27
C GLY A 660 5.73 -23.56 49.69
N GLN A 661 5.01 -24.67 49.81
CA GLN A 661 4.46 -25.17 51.08
C GLN A 661 5.56 -25.67 52.05
N ARG A 662 6.67 -26.13 51.49
CA ARG A 662 7.97 -26.32 52.16
C ARG A 662 9.08 -25.83 51.22
N TRP A 663 10.28 -25.72 51.75
CA TRP A 663 11.51 -25.62 50.97
C TRP A 663 12.07 -27.03 50.73
N VAL A 664 12.45 -27.35 49.50
CA VAL A 664 13.07 -28.64 49.13
C VAL A 664 14.20 -28.36 48.15
N ASP A 665 15.45 -28.54 48.57
CA ASP A 665 16.61 -28.45 47.67
C ASP A 665 16.59 -29.65 46.69
N MET A 666 16.81 -29.40 45.40
CA MET A 666 16.76 -30.43 44.35
C MET A 666 18.11 -31.13 44.18
N VAL A 667 18.09 -32.39 43.79
CA VAL A 667 19.31 -33.18 43.56
C VAL A 667 19.84 -32.90 42.14
N ASN A 668 21.07 -32.39 42.04
CA ASN A 668 21.81 -32.36 40.77
C ASN A 668 22.12 -33.79 40.31
N VAL A 669 21.88 -34.07 39.03
CA VAL A 669 22.02 -35.41 38.46
C VAL A 669 23.50 -35.76 38.27
N VAL A 670 23.98 -36.76 39.02
CA VAL A 670 25.38 -37.22 39.00
C VAL A 670 25.83 -37.49 37.55
N GLY A 671 26.93 -36.84 37.14
CA GLY A 671 27.45 -36.88 35.77
C GLY A 671 27.03 -35.69 34.89
N THR A 672 26.27 -34.73 35.43
CA THR A 672 25.83 -33.52 34.70
C THR A 672 26.03 -32.29 35.59
N THR A 673 26.27 -31.11 35.00
CA THR A 673 26.49 -29.85 35.74
C THR A 673 25.26 -28.95 35.82
N ASP A 674 24.16 -29.39 35.23
CA ASP A 674 23.04 -28.55 34.79
C ASP A 674 21.67 -29.22 34.93
N LEU A 675 21.56 -30.55 34.97
CA LEU A 675 20.28 -31.24 35.23
C LEU A 675 19.99 -31.39 36.74
N TRP A 676 18.73 -31.13 37.11
CA TRP A 676 18.21 -31.19 38.47
C TRP A 676 16.91 -31.99 38.52
N LEU A 677 16.78 -32.85 39.54
CA LEU A 677 15.69 -33.80 39.74
C LEU A 677 15.21 -33.77 41.20
N GLU A 678 13.90 -33.73 41.42
CA GLU A 678 13.28 -34.04 42.72
C GLU A 678 11.81 -34.48 42.56
N GLN A 679 11.23 -35.16 43.56
CA GLN A 679 9.80 -35.46 43.65
C GLN A 679 9.14 -34.71 44.81
N ILE A 680 8.20 -33.81 44.50
CA ILE A 680 7.47 -33.02 45.49
C ILE A 680 6.07 -33.59 45.74
N ARG A 681 5.72 -33.80 47.02
CA ARG A 681 4.34 -34.05 47.46
C ARG A 681 3.65 -32.72 47.77
N ILE A 682 2.42 -32.55 47.29
CA ILE A 682 1.59 -31.37 47.54
C ILE A 682 0.70 -31.65 48.75
N ASP A 683 0.96 -31.00 49.89
CA ASP A 683 0.26 -31.28 51.15
C ASP A 683 -0.94 -30.33 51.41
N GLY A 684 -1.07 -29.23 50.68
CA GLY A 684 -2.12 -28.23 50.85
C GLY A 684 -2.28 -27.27 49.66
N GLU A 685 -2.85 -26.10 49.91
CA GLU A 685 -3.06 -25.04 48.92
C GLU A 685 -1.90 -24.03 48.93
N GLY A 686 -1.39 -23.68 47.75
CA GLY A 686 -0.32 -22.70 47.58
C GLY A 686 0.65 -23.09 46.48
N ASP A 687 0.90 -22.15 45.56
CA ASP A 687 1.72 -22.33 44.37
C ASP A 687 3.16 -22.79 44.66
N VAL A 688 3.71 -23.65 43.80
CA VAL A 688 5.09 -24.15 43.89
C VAL A 688 5.96 -23.40 42.88
N THR A 689 7.08 -22.84 43.33
CA THR A 689 8.01 -22.07 42.50
C THR A 689 9.38 -22.75 42.47
N VAL A 690 9.94 -22.99 41.28
CA VAL A 690 11.33 -23.43 41.13
C VAL A 690 12.23 -22.20 41.26
N CYS A 691 13.24 -22.28 42.11
CA CYS A 691 14.20 -21.20 42.38
C CYS A 691 15.63 -21.70 42.18
N ALA A 692 16.53 -20.86 41.66
CA ALA A 692 17.94 -21.20 41.48
C ALA A 692 18.89 -20.08 41.94
N LYS A 693 20.04 -20.45 42.47
CA LYS A 693 21.23 -19.58 42.55
C LYS A 693 22.00 -19.70 41.24
N LEU A 694 22.21 -18.59 40.55
CA LEU A 694 22.85 -18.56 39.22
C LEU A 694 24.21 -17.85 39.32
N GLY A 695 25.28 -18.53 38.91
CA GLY A 695 26.66 -18.09 39.12
C GLY A 695 26.99 -17.86 40.60
N ASP A 696 27.81 -16.85 40.88
CA ASP A 696 28.24 -16.46 42.24
C ASP A 696 27.12 -15.78 43.09
N SER A 697 25.86 -15.86 42.66
CA SER A 697 24.72 -15.24 43.34
C SER A 697 24.28 -16.06 44.56
N GLU A 698 24.51 -15.53 45.77
CA GLU A 698 23.94 -16.11 47.00
C GLU A 698 22.41 -15.96 47.09
N GLU A 699 21.80 -15.08 46.30
CA GLU A 699 20.34 -14.93 46.22
C GLU A 699 19.70 -15.94 45.24
N TYR A 700 18.63 -16.59 45.71
CA TYR A 700 17.77 -17.46 44.90
C TYR A 700 16.82 -16.63 44.03
N LYS A 701 16.79 -16.91 42.72
CA LYS A 701 15.88 -16.30 41.73
C LYS A 701 14.82 -17.29 41.27
N GLY A 702 13.56 -16.85 41.25
CA GLY A 702 12.44 -17.67 40.75
C GLY A 702 12.48 -17.87 39.23
N LEU A 703 12.36 -19.12 38.79
CA LEU A 703 12.49 -19.56 37.40
C LEU A 703 11.13 -19.94 36.78
N LEU A 704 10.46 -20.92 37.37
CA LEU A 704 9.14 -21.43 36.95
C LEU A 704 8.17 -21.38 38.12
N LYS A 705 6.87 -21.22 37.82
CA LYS A 705 5.82 -21.27 38.83
C LYS A 705 4.66 -22.17 38.38
N PHE A 706 4.41 -23.21 39.18
CA PHE A 706 3.28 -24.11 39.08
C PHE A 706 2.16 -23.66 40.02
N LYS A 707 0.91 -23.77 39.57
CA LYS A 707 -0.28 -23.41 40.34
C LYS A 707 -0.83 -24.63 41.09
N VAL A 708 -1.31 -24.44 42.32
CA VAL A 708 -1.96 -25.52 43.10
C VAL A 708 -3.43 -25.16 43.36
N SER A 709 -4.33 -26.09 43.07
CA SER A 709 -5.78 -25.98 43.30
C SER A 709 -6.24 -26.88 44.44
N GLY A 710 -7.29 -26.45 45.16
CA GLY A 710 -7.86 -27.20 46.30
C GLY A 710 -8.83 -28.32 45.91
N GLU A 711 -9.43 -28.25 44.72
CA GLU A 711 -10.41 -29.22 44.21
C GLU A 711 -9.85 -29.96 42.98
N PRO A 712 -9.78 -31.30 42.99
CA PRO A 712 -9.36 -32.12 41.84
C PRO A 712 -10.43 -32.14 40.74
N VAL A 713 -10.04 -32.48 39.51
CA VAL A 713 -10.92 -32.48 38.33
C VAL A 713 -11.15 -33.91 37.80
N ASP A 714 -12.25 -34.15 37.09
CA ASP A 714 -12.64 -35.46 36.50
C ASP A 714 -11.58 -36.10 35.57
N HIS A 715 -10.48 -35.40 35.25
CA HIS A 715 -9.41 -35.84 34.35
C HIS A 715 -8.05 -36.02 35.06
N ASP A 716 -7.99 -35.92 36.40
CA ASP A 716 -6.75 -36.00 37.19
C ASP A 716 -5.92 -37.28 36.91
N GLU A 717 -6.56 -38.44 36.71
CA GLU A 717 -5.85 -39.70 36.40
C GLU A 717 -5.08 -39.62 35.08
N GLN A 718 -5.67 -39.01 34.04
CA GLN A 718 -5.06 -38.87 32.71
C GLN A 718 -3.87 -37.89 32.74
N ILE A 719 -3.97 -36.83 33.55
CA ILE A 719 -2.87 -35.89 33.80
C ILE A 719 -1.71 -36.59 34.50
N LEU A 720 -1.99 -37.45 35.48
CA LEU A 720 -0.96 -38.22 36.21
C LEU A 720 -0.31 -39.31 35.33
N GLU A 721 -1.06 -40.00 34.46
CA GLU A 721 -0.49 -40.91 33.45
C GLU A 721 0.44 -40.17 32.47
N SER A 722 0.01 -39.00 31.99
CA SER A 722 0.79 -38.14 31.11
C SER A 722 2.12 -37.70 31.75
N ILE A 723 2.08 -37.21 32.99
CA ILE A 723 3.28 -36.84 33.78
C ILE A 723 4.17 -38.07 34.04
N GLY A 724 3.61 -39.25 34.26
CA GLY A 724 4.37 -40.49 34.41
C GLY A 724 5.18 -40.85 33.15
N HIS A 725 4.59 -40.65 31.98
CA HIS A 725 5.24 -40.86 30.68
C HIS A 725 6.27 -39.76 30.35
N GLU A 726 6.03 -38.50 30.71
CA GLU A 726 7.04 -37.43 30.68
C GLU A 726 8.25 -37.79 31.56
N PHE A 727 8.01 -38.34 32.75
CA PHE A 727 9.06 -38.68 33.71
C PHE A 727 9.93 -39.87 33.26
N GLU A 728 9.37 -40.91 32.63
CA GLU A 728 10.20 -41.98 32.05
C GLU A 728 11.04 -41.49 30.86
N LYS A 729 10.52 -40.60 30.00
CA LYS A 729 11.33 -39.96 28.95
C LYS A 729 12.47 -39.13 29.55
N ALA A 730 12.21 -38.35 30.60
CA ALA A 730 13.25 -37.61 31.31
C ALA A 730 14.32 -38.54 31.92
N LYS A 731 13.92 -39.72 32.44
CA LYS A 731 14.87 -40.75 32.89
C LYS A 731 15.64 -41.39 31.74
N GLU A 732 15.08 -41.53 30.54
CA GLU A 732 15.81 -42.02 29.38
C GLU A 732 16.88 -41.03 28.91
N ILE A 733 16.56 -39.74 28.85
CA ILE A 733 17.53 -38.65 28.60
C ILE A 733 18.67 -38.71 29.62
N ILE A 734 18.35 -38.74 30.93
CA ILE A 734 19.34 -38.87 32.01
C ILE A 734 20.25 -40.11 31.83
N LYS A 735 19.69 -41.28 31.47
CA LYS A 735 20.48 -42.52 31.23
C LYS A 735 21.40 -42.43 30.00
N VAL A 736 21.12 -41.54 29.04
CA VAL A 736 21.97 -41.31 27.87
C VAL A 736 23.11 -40.36 28.24
N GLU A 737 22.79 -39.17 28.78
CA GLU A 737 23.82 -38.19 29.20
C GLU A 737 24.77 -38.76 30.27
N GLN A 738 24.27 -39.57 31.21
CA GLN A 738 25.12 -40.28 32.19
C GLN A 738 26.04 -41.33 31.55
N ARG A 739 25.67 -41.90 30.39
CA ARG A 739 26.56 -42.82 29.67
C ARG A 739 27.63 -42.04 28.91
N GLU A 740 27.23 -40.99 28.19
CA GLU A 740 28.13 -40.14 27.42
C GLU A 740 29.19 -39.50 28.33
N TYR A 741 28.81 -39.00 29.51
CA TYR A 741 29.76 -38.52 30.54
C TYR A 741 30.75 -39.59 30.99
N MET A 742 30.30 -40.83 31.19
CA MET A 742 31.17 -41.93 31.64
C MET A 742 32.09 -42.44 30.52
N GLU A 743 31.63 -42.44 29.27
CA GLU A 743 32.45 -42.75 28.08
C GLU A 743 33.48 -41.64 27.80
N GLN A 744 33.10 -40.37 27.98
CA GLN A 744 34.01 -39.23 27.90
C GLN A 744 35.09 -39.31 28.99
N ARG A 745 34.72 -39.50 30.27
CA ARG A 745 35.72 -39.67 31.35
C ARG A 745 36.63 -40.88 31.17
N ALA A 746 36.11 -41.97 30.60
CA ALA A 746 36.93 -43.13 30.27
C ALA A 746 37.96 -42.79 29.18
N THR A 747 37.55 -42.01 28.17
CA THR A 747 38.43 -41.55 27.08
C THR A 747 39.47 -40.53 27.59
N GLU A 748 39.08 -39.59 28.45
CA GLU A 748 39.98 -38.63 29.09
C GLU A 748 41.03 -39.33 29.96
N ALA A 749 40.61 -40.27 30.82
CA ALA A 749 41.54 -41.07 31.62
C ALA A 749 42.46 -41.97 30.77
N GLN A 750 41.98 -42.47 29.62
CA GLN A 750 42.80 -43.23 28.68
C GLN A 750 43.88 -42.34 28.03
N ASN A 751 43.52 -41.11 27.66
CA ASN A 751 44.45 -40.11 27.12
C ASN A 751 45.47 -39.64 28.18
N GLU A 752 45.07 -39.50 29.44
CA GLU A 752 46.01 -39.21 30.56
C GLU A 752 47.02 -40.36 30.72
N ILE A 753 46.58 -41.63 30.62
CA ILE A 753 47.44 -42.81 30.71
C ILE A 753 48.42 -42.94 29.52
N GLU A 754 48.02 -42.54 28.31
CA GLU A 754 48.96 -42.49 27.16
C GLU A 754 49.98 -41.35 27.30
N ASN A 755 49.57 -40.17 27.77
CA ASN A 755 50.49 -39.03 27.96
C ASN A 755 51.52 -39.24 29.09
N GLU A 756 51.31 -40.17 30.02
CA GLU A 756 52.29 -40.52 31.05
C GLU A 756 53.41 -41.49 30.58
N GLN A 757 53.38 -42.01 29.34
CA GLN A 757 54.37 -43.00 28.87
C GLN A 757 55.46 -42.47 27.92
N ASP A 758 55.26 -41.34 27.24
CA ASP A 758 56.24 -40.77 26.29
C ASP A 758 57.17 -39.72 26.93
N VAL A 759 57.96 -40.13 27.93
CA VAL A 759 59.03 -39.30 28.52
C VAL A 759 60.33 -40.09 28.73
N GLU A 760 61.08 -40.33 27.64
CA GLU A 760 62.57 -40.29 27.60
C GLU A 760 63.09 -40.65 26.19
N ILE A 761 63.91 -39.76 25.57
CA ILE A 761 65.25 -40.06 25.03
C ILE A 761 65.87 -38.83 24.33
N ASP A 762 67.01 -38.40 24.89
CA ASP A 762 68.15 -37.65 24.33
C ASP A 762 68.02 -36.32 23.56
N THR A 763 69.16 -35.61 23.57
CA THR A 763 69.40 -34.29 22.96
C THR A 763 70.76 -34.27 22.24
N GLU A 764 71.01 -33.16 21.52
CA GLU A 764 72.30 -32.74 20.91
C GLU A 764 72.68 -33.21 19.48
N LYS A 765 72.51 -32.26 18.54
CA LYS A 765 73.48 -31.81 17.50
C LYS A 765 73.87 -32.74 16.34
N VAL A 766 73.81 -32.20 15.11
CA VAL A 766 74.99 -31.79 14.31
C VAL A 766 74.60 -30.93 13.08
N GLU A 767 75.25 -29.77 12.98
CA GLU A 767 75.66 -28.93 11.82
C GLU A 767 74.85 -28.87 10.50
N GLU A 768 74.27 -27.68 10.26
CA GLU A 768 74.42 -26.74 9.12
C GLU A 768 74.55 -27.15 7.62
N ASN A 769 74.23 -26.17 6.77
CA ASN A 769 74.66 -25.97 5.38
C ASN A 769 73.91 -26.72 4.24
N LYS A 770 72.65 -26.32 4.06
CA LYS A 770 72.07 -26.05 2.73
C LYS A 770 71.29 -24.73 2.69
N ASN A 771 71.92 -23.68 3.23
CA ASN A 771 71.35 -22.33 3.26
C ASN A 771 71.61 -21.59 1.93
N ASP A 772 70.57 -20.87 1.50
CA ASP A 772 70.56 -19.65 0.65
C ASP A 772 69.19 -19.56 -0.04
N GLU A 773 68.72 -20.62 -0.71
CA GLU A 773 67.40 -20.65 -1.37
C GLU A 773 66.23 -20.97 -0.40
N LEU A 774 66.48 -21.70 0.69
CA LEU A 774 65.44 -21.99 1.69
C LEU A 774 65.09 -20.76 2.53
N ASP A 775 66.09 -20.01 3.00
CA ASP A 775 65.89 -18.89 3.93
C ASP A 775 65.07 -17.74 3.31
N GLU A 776 65.27 -17.41 2.03
CA GLU A 776 64.43 -16.39 1.37
C GLU A 776 62.97 -16.84 1.22
N SER A 777 62.71 -18.15 1.09
CA SER A 777 61.34 -18.69 1.06
C SER A 777 60.64 -18.62 2.43
N VAL A 778 61.33 -18.98 3.51
CA VAL A 778 60.81 -18.90 4.89
C VAL A 778 60.54 -17.43 5.26
N MET A 779 61.52 -16.55 5.03
CA MET A 779 61.39 -15.11 5.30
C MET A 779 60.30 -14.43 4.46
N ALA A 780 59.93 -14.98 3.30
CA ALA A 780 58.80 -14.50 2.49
C ALA A 780 57.44 -15.02 3.00
N VAL A 781 57.39 -16.23 3.55
CA VAL A 781 56.19 -16.81 4.19
C VAL A 781 55.88 -16.13 5.52
N ASP A 782 56.88 -15.94 6.39
CA ASP A 782 56.74 -15.24 7.67
C ASP A 782 56.26 -13.80 7.47
N ALA A 783 56.73 -13.13 6.40
CA ALA A 783 56.26 -11.79 6.02
C ALA A 783 54.78 -11.76 5.58
N ILE A 784 54.20 -12.87 5.12
CA ILE A 784 52.75 -12.99 4.89
C ILE A 784 52.02 -13.26 6.20
N VAL A 785 52.53 -14.14 7.07
CA VAL A 785 51.91 -14.44 8.38
C VAL A 785 51.81 -13.19 9.25
N LEU A 786 52.94 -12.49 9.47
CA LEU A 786 53.00 -11.19 10.16
C LEU A 786 52.17 -10.10 9.43
N GLY A 787 51.97 -10.26 8.13
CA GLY A 787 51.11 -9.39 7.33
C GLY A 787 49.63 -9.56 7.65
N LEU A 788 49.15 -10.80 7.82
CA LEU A 788 47.73 -11.12 8.06
C LEU A 788 47.21 -10.52 9.37
N GLU A 789 48.03 -10.54 10.42
CA GLU A 789 47.76 -9.93 11.72
C GLU A 789 47.78 -8.39 11.68
N GLY A 790 48.42 -7.81 10.68
CA GLY A 790 48.56 -6.37 10.50
C GLY A 790 47.39 -5.67 9.82
N THR A 791 47.50 -4.34 9.73
CA THR A 791 46.57 -3.43 9.03
C THR A 791 47.16 -2.80 7.76
N SER A 792 48.38 -3.19 7.38
CA SER A 792 49.16 -2.52 6.33
C SER A 792 49.10 -3.26 5.00
N ILE A 793 48.10 -2.93 4.17
CA ILE A 793 47.89 -3.45 2.81
C ILE A 793 49.21 -3.53 2.02
N ARG A 794 50.03 -2.46 2.04
CA ARG A 794 51.30 -2.38 1.30
C ARG A 794 52.34 -3.43 1.70
N LEU A 795 52.32 -3.89 2.95
CA LEU A 795 53.24 -4.92 3.42
C LEU A 795 52.79 -6.31 2.95
N LEU A 796 51.49 -6.62 2.99
CA LEU A 796 50.96 -7.84 2.35
C LEU A 796 51.23 -7.83 0.83
N GLU A 797 50.98 -6.71 0.15
CA GLU A 797 51.24 -6.57 -1.29
C GLU A 797 52.71 -6.83 -1.66
N GLU A 798 53.67 -6.42 -0.83
CA GLU A 798 55.10 -6.72 -1.07
C GLU A 798 55.46 -8.16 -0.69
N ALA A 799 54.91 -8.71 0.39
CA ALA A 799 55.13 -10.10 0.80
C ALA A 799 54.61 -11.09 -0.25
N ILE A 800 53.37 -10.90 -0.73
CA ILE A 800 52.81 -11.67 -1.86
C ILE A 800 53.70 -11.53 -3.10
N ARG A 801 54.14 -10.31 -3.44
CA ARG A 801 55.05 -10.10 -4.58
C ARG A 801 56.44 -10.69 -4.36
N ARG A 802 56.88 -11.00 -3.13
CA ARG A 802 58.12 -11.77 -2.87
C ARG A 802 57.90 -13.26 -3.12
N VAL A 803 56.86 -13.85 -2.54
CA VAL A 803 56.53 -15.28 -2.77
C VAL A 803 56.31 -15.57 -4.27
N LEU A 804 55.59 -14.70 -4.99
CA LEU A 804 55.37 -14.85 -6.44
C LEU A 804 56.61 -14.70 -7.33
N ARG A 805 57.80 -14.35 -6.77
CA ARG A 805 59.08 -14.37 -7.51
C ARG A 805 59.78 -15.73 -7.43
N LEU A 806 59.37 -16.62 -6.51
CA LEU A 806 59.93 -17.97 -6.33
C LEU A 806 59.16 -18.96 -7.22
N LYS A 807 59.76 -19.33 -8.36
CA LYS A 807 59.07 -20.04 -9.46
C LYS A 807 58.48 -21.40 -9.09
N ASP A 808 59.15 -22.15 -8.21
CA ASP A 808 58.82 -23.56 -7.94
C ASP A 808 57.91 -23.76 -6.71
N SER A 809 57.36 -22.67 -6.14
CA SER A 809 56.71 -22.68 -4.81
C SER A 809 55.24 -22.19 -4.81
N ILE A 810 54.63 -21.99 -5.98
CA ILE A 810 53.29 -21.40 -6.13
C ILE A 810 52.20 -22.34 -5.57
N ASP A 811 52.17 -23.60 -6.01
CA ASP A 811 51.10 -24.55 -5.64
C ASP A 811 51.07 -24.83 -4.12
N ASN A 812 52.23 -24.93 -3.47
CA ASN A 812 52.34 -25.17 -2.02
C ASN A 812 51.83 -23.99 -1.17
N HIS A 813 51.89 -22.75 -1.69
CA HIS A 813 51.56 -21.54 -0.94
C HIS A 813 50.28 -20.83 -1.40
N GLN A 814 49.58 -21.37 -2.41
CA GLN A 814 48.37 -20.77 -2.98
C GLN A 814 47.29 -20.48 -1.91
N THR A 815 47.13 -21.36 -0.93
CA THR A 815 46.19 -21.17 0.20
C THR A 815 46.55 -19.96 1.07
N LEU A 816 47.85 -19.71 1.29
CA LEU A 816 48.35 -18.57 2.06
C LEU A 816 48.21 -17.26 1.27
N ILE A 817 48.51 -17.30 -0.03
CA ILE A 817 48.30 -16.19 -0.97
C ILE A 817 46.81 -15.82 -1.07
N ASN A 818 45.91 -16.81 -1.08
CA ASN A 818 44.47 -16.57 -1.07
C ASN A 818 44.01 -15.86 0.22
N LYS A 819 44.47 -16.31 1.40
CA LYS A 819 44.22 -15.62 2.69
C LYS A 819 44.78 -14.19 2.70
N ALA A 820 45.96 -13.98 2.13
CA ALA A 820 46.60 -12.66 2.07
C ALA A 820 45.84 -11.68 1.16
N ASN A 821 45.38 -12.13 -0.01
CA ASN A 821 44.54 -11.33 -0.91
C ASN A 821 43.16 -11.02 -0.30
N LEU A 822 42.55 -12.00 0.39
CA LEU A 822 41.31 -11.80 1.16
C LEU A 822 41.49 -10.70 2.23
N ARG A 823 42.57 -10.75 3.01
CA ARG A 823 42.87 -9.73 4.02
C ARG A 823 43.11 -8.34 3.41
N ILE A 824 43.77 -8.25 2.25
CA ILE A 824 43.88 -7.00 1.49
C ILE A 824 42.49 -6.46 1.09
N ARG A 825 41.58 -7.33 0.62
CA ARG A 825 40.22 -6.93 0.24
C ARG A 825 39.44 -6.37 1.43
N CYS A 826 39.41 -7.06 2.56
CA CYS A 826 38.71 -6.60 3.77
C CYS A 826 39.28 -5.27 4.29
N LEU A 827 40.61 -5.12 4.38
CA LEU A 827 41.26 -3.86 4.79
C LEU A 827 41.00 -2.70 3.80
N THR A 828 40.77 -2.99 2.52
CA THR A 828 40.43 -1.99 1.50
C THR A 828 38.97 -1.54 1.66
N LEU A 829 38.04 -2.50 1.79
CA LEU A 829 36.62 -2.25 2.03
C LEU A 829 36.39 -1.48 3.34
N GLU A 830 37.05 -1.86 4.43
CA GLU A 830 36.97 -1.17 5.73
C GLU A 830 37.44 0.30 5.64
N ARG A 831 38.51 0.56 4.87
CA ARG A 831 39.00 1.92 4.62
C ARG A 831 38.03 2.73 3.77
N GLU A 832 37.39 2.13 2.77
CA GLU A 832 36.35 2.77 1.96
C GLU A 832 35.09 3.03 2.79
N LEU A 833 34.74 2.11 3.70
CA LEU A 833 33.59 2.20 4.60
C LEU A 833 33.75 3.36 5.58
N LEU A 834 34.91 3.49 6.20
CA LEU A 834 35.27 4.65 7.05
C LEU A 834 35.24 5.99 6.29
N LEU A 835 35.45 6.00 4.97
CA LEU A 835 35.30 7.18 4.13
C LEU A 835 33.82 7.46 3.80
N ALA A 836 33.02 6.44 3.48
CA ALA A 836 31.58 6.57 3.24
C ALA A 836 30.83 7.03 4.50
N MET A 837 31.12 6.42 5.65
CA MET A 837 30.61 6.82 6.97
C MET A 837 30.94 8.28 7.29
N ARG A 838 32.16 8.74 6.95
CA ARG A 838 32.55 10.16 7.13
C ARG A 838 31.84 11.11 6.17
N ARG A 839 31.51 10.67 4.95
CA ARG A 839 30.74 11.45 3.96
C ARG A 839 29.24 11.52 4.29
N ARG A 840 28.70 10.51 5.00
CA ARG A 840 27.28 10.33 5.34
C ARG A 840 26.33 10.41 4.12
N GLN A 841 26.84 10.12 2.92
CA GLN A 841 26.03 10.06 1.71
C GLN A 841 25.37 8.69 1.62
N LEU A 842 24.04 8.66 1.43
CA LEU A 842 23.25 7.44 1.49
C LEU A 842 23.73 6.40 0.46
N GLY A 843 23.88 6.81 -0.80
CA GLY A 843 24.27 5.91 -1.90
C GLY A 843 25.69 5.34 -1.76
N ASP A 844 26.68 6.18 -1.40
CA ASP A 844 28.06 5.74 -1.12
C ASP A 844 28.09 4.64 -0.05
N LEU A 845 27.30 4.80 1.02
CA LEU A 845 27.28 3.86 2.15
C LEU A 845 26.44 2.61 1.85
N GLU A 846 25.34 2.76 1.13
CA GLU A 846 24.41 1.68 0.76
C GLU A 846 25.03 0.72 -0.27
N SER A 847 25.59 1.24 -1.37
CA SER A 847 26.24 0.42 -2.40
C SER A 847 27.50 -0.30 -1.88
N LEU A 848 28.22 0.31 -0.93
CA LEU A 848 29.39 -0.32 -0.33
C LEU A 848 29.03 -1.41 0.69
N LEU A 849 27.96 -1.21 1.49
CA LEU A 849 27.44 -2.27 2.37
C LEU A 849 26.89 -3.45 1.57
N GLU A 850 26.12 -3.20 0.50
CA GLU A 850 25.66 -4.24 -0.44
C GLU A 850 26.85 -5.03 -1.03
N THR A 851 27.94 -4.34 -1.38
CA THR A 851 29.17 -4.98 -1.88
C THR A 851 29.81 -5.87 -0.82
N ILE A 852 29.87 -5.44 0.45
CA ILE A 852 30.43 -6.22 1.57
C ILE A 852 29.55 -7.45 1.89
N GLU A 853 28.23 -7.32 1.85
CA GLU A 853 27.30 -8.44 2.04
C GLU A 853 27.44 -9.48 0.92
N LYS A 854 27.50 -9.01 -0.34
CA LYS A 854 27.62 -9.84 -1.54
C LYS A 854 28.96 -10.57 -1.67
N GLU A 855 30.04 -9.99 -1.15
CA GLU A 855 31.35 -10.64 -1.06
C GLU A 855 31.49 -11.49 0.22
N GLY A 856 30.55 -11.40 1.16
CA GLY A 856 30.50 -12.21 2.38
C GLY A 856 31.37 -11.69 3.54
N HIS A 857 32.07 -10.57 3.37
CA HIS A 857 33.10 -10.06 4.30
C HIS A 857 32.55 -9.28 5.51
N HIS A 858 31.25 -9.36 5.78
CA HIS A 858 30.57 -8.63 6.86
C HIS A 858 31.05 -9.03 8.27
N LYS A 859 31.59 -10.25 8.45
CA LYS A 859 32.24 -10.71 9.69
C LYS A 859 33.68 -10.21 9.86
N ASP A 860 34.37 -9.94 8.75
CA ASP A 860 35.82 -9.63 8.73
C ASP A 860 36.14 -8.12 8.90
N ILE A 861 35.11 -7.26 8.90
CA ILE A 861 35.21 -5.80 8.93
C ILE A 861 34.63 -5.27 10.24
N THR A 862 35.48 -4.66 11.07
CA THR A 862 35.14 -4.31 12.47
C THR A 862 34.13 -3.17 12.55
N GLU A 863 34.20 -2.20 11.64
CA GLU A 863 33.27 -1.07 11.59
C GLU A 863 31.92 -1.41 10.88
N TYR A 864 31.73 -2.65 10.39
CA TYR A 864 30.52 -3.05 9.65
C TYR A 864 29.20 -2.82 10.42
N PRO A 865 29.04 -3.26 11.69
CA PRO A 865 27.79 -3.06 12.42
C PRO A 865 27.46 -1.57 12.64
N ARG A 866 28.49 -0.74 12.82
CA ARG A 866 28.37 0.71 13.00
C ARG A 866 27.99 1.41 11.71
N ALA A 867 28.56 0.99 10.58
CA ALA A 867 28.20 1.48 9.25
C ALA A 867 26.74 1.13 8.91
N HIS A 868 26.31 -0.10 9.19
CA HIS A 868 24.93 -0.55 8.98
C HIS A 868 23.94 0.22 9.88
N HIS A 869 24.25 0.40 11.17
CA HIS A 869 23.46 1.24 12.08
C HIS A 869 23.33 2.69 11.56
N LEU A 870 24.43 3.28 11.09
CA LEU A 870 24.46 4.62 10.50
C LEU A 870 23.62 4.71 9.22
N LEU A 871 23.65 3.71 8.33
CA LEU A 871 22.77 3.67 7.15
C LEU A 871 21.30 3.67 7.57
N GLY A 872 20.92 2.83 8.55
CA GLY A 872 19.57 2.78 9.10
C GLY A 872 19.11 4.13 9.67
N GLN A 873 19.97 4.81 10.43
CA GLN A 873 19.72 6.16 10.94
C GLN A 873 19.52 7.17 9.81
N LEU A 874 20.41 7.20 8.81
CA LEU A 874 20.32 8.12 7.67
C LEU A 874 19.07 7.89 6.81
N LYS A 875 18.64 6.63 6.64
CA LYS A 875 17.36 6.30 6.00
C LYS A 875 16.17 6.88 6.79
N ARG A 876 16.12 6.67 8.12
CA ARG A 876 15.00 7.15 8.95
C ARG A 876 14.96 8.69 9.06
N ILE A 877 16.10 9.36 9.20
CA ILE A 877 16.18 10.84 9.21
C ILE A 877 15.61 11.42 7.90
N LYS A 878 15.93 10.84 6.74
CA LYS A 878 15.33 11.27 5.46
C LYS A 878 13.82 11.11 5.44
N VAL A 879 13.29 9.96 5.89
CA VAL A 879 11.83 9.71 5.97
C VAL A 879 11.16 10.76 6.87
N TYR A 880 11.75 11.08 8.03
CA TYR A 880 11.21 12.13 8.91
C TYR A 880 11.24 13.52 8.25
N GLN A 881 12.34 13.89 7.57
CA GLN A 881 12.41 15.18 6.86
C GLN A 881 11.35 15.28 5.75
N HIS A 882 11.19 14.25 4.93
CA HIS A 882 10.19 14.20 3.86
C HIS A 882 8.74 14.27 4.37
N ALA A 883 8.44 13.63 5.51
CA ALA A 883 7.12 13.69 6.14
C ALA A 883 6.62 15.12 6.44
N VAL A 884 7.51 16.11 6.56
CA VAL A 884 7.14 17.54 6.70
C VAL A 884 7.44 18.35 5.44
N LEU A 885 8.53 18.06 4.70
CA LEU A 885 8.91 18.83 3.50
C LEU A 885 7.90 18.67 2.36
N ASP A 886 7.27 17.50 2.26
CA ASP A 886 6.34 17.17 1.17
C ASP A 886 4.87 17.52 1.52
N LEU A 887 4.63 18.19 2.66
CA LEU A 887 3.31 18.68 3.04
C LEU A 887 2.77 19.70 2.02
N ASP A 888 1.51 19.52 1.65
CA ASP A 888 0.86 20.38 0.67
C ASP A 888 0.66 21.82 1.18
N ALA A 889 0.54 22.76 0.24
CA ALA A 889 0.44 24.17 0.56
C ALA A 889 -0.85 24.56 1.32
N LYS A 890 -1.91 23.74 1.26
CA LYS A 890 -3.19 23.97 1.93
C LYS A 890 -3.13 23.54 3.40
N THR A 891 -2.59 22.36 3.73
CA THR A 891 -2.34 21.95 5.13
C THR A 891 -1.25 22.82 5.79
N MET A 892 -0.22 23.27 5.07
CA MET A 892 0.70 24.29 5.60
C MET A 892 0.06 25.67 5.80
N SER A 893 -1.09 25.95 5.18
CA SER A 893 -1.87 27.18 5.40
C SER A 893 -2.89 27.05 6.53
N GLU A 894 -3.43 25.85 6.76
CA GLU A 894 -4.25 25.48 7.94
C GLU A 894 -3.49 25.78 9.25
N LEU A 895 -2.27 25.23 9.39
CA LEU A 895 -1.41 25.45 10.56
C LEU A 895 -1.12 26.94 10.82
N ARG A 896 -1.01 27.74 9.76
CA ARG A 896 -0.82 29.21 9.83
C ARG A 896 -2.11 29.98 10.13
N GLY A 897 -3.28 29.36 9.97
CA GLY A 897 -4.60 29.99 10.06
C GLY A 897 -5.29 29.89 11.42
N TYR A 898 -4.88 28.97 12.31
CA TYR A 898 -5.49 28.82 13.64
C TYR A 898 -5.47 30.13 14.45
N ARG A 899 -6.64 30.55 14.94
CA ARG A 899 -6.77 31.65 15.93
C ARG A 899 -6.51 31.16 17.35
N THR A 900 -6.94 29.93 17.63
CA THR A 900 -6.75 29.20 18.89
C THR A 900 -6.50 27.73 18.51
N PRO A 901 -5.27 27.21 18.69
CA PRO A 901 -4.94 25.83 18.36
C PRO A 901 -5.50 24.87 19.42
N HIS A 902 -5.56 23.58 19.09
CA HIS A 902 -5.67 22.54 20.12
C HIS A 902 -4.36 22.47 20.93
N THR A 903 -4.42 22.06 22.19
CA THR A 903 -3.26 21.99 23.10
C THR A 903 -2.16 21.10 22.54
N GLY A 904 -2.52 19.92 22.03
CA GLY A 904 -1.56 19.02 21.37
C GLY A 904 -0.89 19.65 20.14
N VAL A 905 -1.65 20.37 19.31
CA VAL A 905 -1.09 21.09 18.14
C VAL A 905 -0.11 22.18 18.60
N HIS A 906 -0.43 22.94 19.65
CA HIS A 906 0.49 23.95 20.18
C HIS A 906 1.77 23.33 20.75
N ASN A 907 1.67 22.24 21.53
CA ASN A 907 2.82 21.50 22.05
C ASN A 907 3.74 21.01 20.91
N VAL A 908 3.18 20.45 19.85
CA VAL A 908 3.93 20.00 18.67
C VAL A 908 4.66 21.16 17.99
N MET A 909 4.00 22.30 17.80
CA MET A 909 4.66 23.44 17.16
C MET A 909 5.74 24.07 18.06
N ILE A 910 5.59 24.04 19.39
CA ILE A 910 6.65 24.43 20.33
C ILE A 910 7.85 23.49 20.17
N ALA A 911 7.64 22.18 20.27
CA ALA A 911 8.69 21.15 20.14
C ALA A 911 9.41 21.24 18.78
N SER A 912 8.65 21.43 17.71
CA SER A 912 9.18 21.58 16.35
C SER A 912 10.03 22.85 16.18
N LEU A 913 9.57 23.99 16.69
CA LEU A 913 10.32 25.24 16.66
C LEU A 913 11.57 25.20 17.55
N LEU A 914 11.54 24.43 18.64
CA LEU A 914 12.66 24.27 19.56
C LEU A 914 13.82 23.50 18.91
N LEU A 915 13.56 22.42 18.16
CA LEU A 915 14.58 21.74 17.32
C LEU A 915 15.19 22.69 16.28
N LEU A 916 14.40 23.60 15.71
CA LEU A 916 14.85 24.58 14.71
C LEU A 916 15.59 25.80 15.32
N ARG A 917 15.96 25.76 16.61
CA ARG A 917 16.62 26.85 17.38
C ARG A 917 15.75 28.08 17.70
N SER A 918 14.43 27.92 17.88
CA SER A 918 13.56 28.95 18.50
C SER A 918 13.17 28.54 19.93
N HIS A 919 13.66 29.27 20.93
CA HIS A 919 13.46 28.92 22.34
C HIS A 919 12.00 29.09 22.82
N GLU A 920 11.60 28.30 23.82
CA GLU A 920 10.22 28.27 24.35
C GLU A 920 9.69 29.64 24.79
N GLY A 921 10.55 30.55 25.26
CA GLY A 921 10.17 31.91 25.63
C GLY A 921 9.48 32.70 24.50
N GLU A 922 9.69 32.32 23.23
CA GLU A 922 8.97 32.90 22.09
C GLU A 922 7.75 32.07 21.70
N SER A 923 7.84 30.75 21.61
CA SER A 923 6.77 29.87 21.11
C SER A 923 5.65 29.57 22.11
N LYS A 924 5.86 29.83 23.41
CA LYS A 924 4.87 29.60 24.50
C LYS A 924 3.57 30.39 24.36
N VAL A 925 3.54 31.48 23.59
CA VAL A 925 2.31 32.22 23.25
C VAL A 925 1.95 31.93 21.80
N TRP A 926 0.71 31.46 21.53
CA TRP A 926 0.33 31.04 20.17
C TRP A 926 0.56 32.12 19.11
N ASN A 927 0.19 33.38 19.36
CA ASN A 927 0.40 34.47 18.40
C ASN A 927 1.87 34.64 17.97
N ASN A 928 2.81 34.36 18.89
CA ASN A 928 4.25 34.40 18.59
C ASN A 928 4.70 33.15 17.82
N CYS A 929 4.18 31.98 18.19
CA CYS A 929 4.37 30.72 17.46
C CYS A 929 3.87 30.85 16.00
N GLN A 930 2.64 31.31 15.81
CA GLN A 930 2.01 31.59 14.53
C GLN A 930 2.82 32.60 13.69
N ARG A 931 3.37 33.66 14.30
CA ARG A 931 4.30 34.59 13.64
C ARG A 931 5.57 33.86 13.14
N LEU A 932 6.16 32.97 13.93
CA LEU A 932 7.32 32.16 13.51
C LEU A 932 6.98 31.20 12.35
N LEU A 933 5.75 30.67 12.30
CA LEU A 933 5.25 29.81 11.21
C LEU A 933 4.92 30.59 9.92
N GLN A 934 4.58 31.88 10.04
CA GLN A 934 4.29 32.78 8.92
C GLN A 934 5.55 33.46 8.33
N ASN A 935 6.73 33.29 8.95
CA ASN A 935 8.00 33.77 8.40
C ASN A 935 8.28 33.17 7.01
N THR A 936 8.92 33.96 6.15
CA THR A 936 9.33 33.61 4.78
C THR A 936 10.82 33.86 4.56
N GLY A 937 11.36 33.44 3.41
CA GLY A 937 12.78 33.58 3.10
C GLY A 937 13.67 32.75 4.04
N GLN A 938 14.80 33.34 4.46
CA GLN A 938 15.78 32.69 5.36
C GLN A 938 15.17 32.21 6.69
N ASN A 939 14.18 32.92 7.22
CA ASN A 939 13.59 32.63 8.54
C ASN A 939 12.37 31.67 8.46
N GLY A 940 12.00 31.22 7.26
CA GLY A 940 10.83 30.37 7.04
C GLY A 940 11.03 28.92 7.47
N ILE A 941 10.00 28.31 8.07
CA ILE A 941 10.09 26.98 8.71
C ILE A 941 10.59 25.87 7.76
N MET A 942 10.05 25.77 6.55
CA MET A 942 10.45 24.75 5.56
C MET A 942 11.94 24.87 5.18
N ARG A 943 12.46 26.10 5.15
CA ARG A 943 13.87 26.35 4.87
C ARG A 943 14.74 25.99 6.07
N ARG A 944 14.36 26.41 7.28
CA ARG A 944 15.06 26.04 8.52
C ARG A 944 15.11 24.53 8.73
N LEU A 945 14.11 23.79 8.26
CA LEU A 945 14.07 22.33 8.31
C LEU A 945 14.98 21.69 7.25
N LYS A 946 15.01 22.22 6.02
CA LYS A 946 15.95 21.77 4.96
C LYS A 946 17.42 22.11 5.27
N ASP A 947 17.65 23.27 5.88
CA ASP A 947 18.98 23.78 6.27
C ASP A 947 19.39 23.27 7.69
N LEU A 948 18.66 22.31 8.28
CA LEU A 948 18.95 21.73 9.60
C LEU A 948 20.04 20.65 9.52
N ASP A 949 21.21 20.93 10.08
CA ASP A 949 22.19 19.90 10.40
C ASP A 949 21.74 19.09 11.62
N PHE A 950 21.68 17.77 11.48
CA PHE A 950 21.33 16.81 12.54
C PHE A 950 22.46 16.66 13.58
N ASP A 951 23.72 16.83 13.18
CA ASP A 951 24.86 16.67 14.10
C ASP A 951 24.97 17.80 15.13
N ASP A 952 24.37 18.96 14.84
CA ASP A 952 24.30 20.14 15.73
C ASP A 952 23.17 20.06 16.80
N LEU A 953 22.38 18.97 16.86
CA LEU A 953 21.25 18.83 17.79
C LEU A 953 21.69 18.52 19.23
N HIS A 954 21.83 19.56 20.05
CA HIS A 954 22.27 19.48 21.45
C HIS A 954 21.35 18.63 22.35
N ILE A 955 21.91 17.67 23.09
CA ILE A 955 21.16 16.67 23.89
C ILE A 955 20.17 17.27 24.91
N GLU A 956 20.52 18.32 25.65
CA GLU A 956 19.58 18.96 26.60
C GLU A 956 18.33 19.56 25.91
N ILE A 957 18.46 19.98 24.64
CA ILE A 957 17.33 20.47 23.83
C ILE A 957 16.48 19.28 23.38
N VAL A 958 17.11 18.20 22.93
CA VAL A 958 16.45 16.94 22.54
C VAL A 958 15.63 16.37 23.70
N LEU A 959 16.18 16.32 24.91
CA LEU A 959 15.47 15.90 26.12
C LEU A 959 14.24 16.78 26.41
N ARG A 960 14.36 18.10 26.25
CA ARG A 960 13.23 19.02 26.44
C ARG A 960 12.14 18.88 25.37
N VAL A 961 12.53 18.62 24.12
CA VAL A 961 11.59 18.32 23.02
C VAL A 961 10.79 17.06 23.31
N ARG A 962 11.43 16.00 23.83
CA ARG A 962 10.74 14.78 24.27
C ARG A 962 9.72 15.07 25.36
N GLU A 963 10.12 15.78 26.42
CA GLU A 963 9.26 16.08 27.58
C GLU A 963 7.99 16.87 27.22
N ILE A 964 7.99 17.61 26.10
CA ILE A 964 6.83 18.32 25.55
C ILE A 964 5.93 17.36 24.74
N LEU A 965 6.53 16.46 23.95
CA LEU A 965 5.83 15.51 23.09
C LEU A 965 5.26 14.31 23.88
N GLU A 966 5.93 13.86 24.94
CA GLU A 966 5.45 12.79 25.84
C GLU A 966 4.16 13.18 26.60
N ARG A 967 3.87 14.48 26.70
CA ARG A 967 2.60 15.02 27.22
C ARG A 967 1.49 15.13 26.16
N THR A 968 1.70 14.58 24.96
CA THR A 968 0.85 14.78 23.78
C THR A 968 0.59 13.46 23.05
N SER A 969 -0.68 13.07 22.93
CA SER A 969 -1.09 11.89 22.15
C SER A 969 -0.96 12.16 20.65
N LEU A 970 -0.38 11.22 19.89
CA LEU A 970 -0.30 11.30 18.43
C LEU A 970 -1.69 11.18 17.79
N ASP A 971 -2.53 10.30 18.29
CA ASP A 971 -3.87 10.05 17.73
C ASP A 971 -4.78 11.27 17.96
N ASP A 972 -4.70 11.92 19.13
CA ASP A 972 -5.43 13.16 19.44
C ASP A 972 -5.00 14.31 18.51
N VAL A 973 -3.71 14.39 18.17
CA VAL A 973 -3.19 15.40 17.22
C VAL A 973 -3.63 15.05 15.80
N LYS A 974 -3.56 13.78 15.39
CA LYS A 974 -3.94 13.28 14.06
C LYS A 974 -5.42 13.42 13.78
N ALA A 975 -6.28 13.29 14.80
CA ALA A 975 -7.71 13.55 14.72
C ALA A 975 -8.05 15.05 14.54
N VAL A 976 -7.11 15.96 14.83
CA VAL A 976 -7.34 17.42 14.80
C VAL A 976 -6.62 18.12 13.64
N SER A 977 -5.43 17.68 13.25
CA SER A 977 -4.69 18.21 12.11
C SER A 977 -3.65 17.21 11.59
N ALA A 978 -3.78 16.81 10.33
CA ALA A 978 -2.80 15.96 9.65
C ALA A 978 -1.42 16.63 9.56
N GLY A 979 -1.38 17.95 9.33
CA GLY A 979 -0.13 18.72 9.32
C GLY A 979 0.57 18.72 10.67
N ALA A 980 -0.18 18.87 11.76
CA ALA A 980 0.39 18.76 13.11
C ALA A 980 0.89 17.34 13.41
N ALA A 981 0.20 16.29 12.94
CA ALA A 981 0.67 14.92 13.10
C ALA A 981 1.99 14.65 12.35
N ALA A 982 2.17 15.21 11.15
CA ALA A 982 3.44 15.17 10.43
C ALA A 982 4.58 15.85 11.21
N PHE A 983 4.34 17.06 11.75
CA PHE A 983 5.30 17.74 12.63
C PHE A 983 5.58 16.95 13.92
N PHE A 984 4.60 16.24 14.51
CA PHE A 984 4.82 15.36 15.66
C PHE A 984 5.76 14.21 15.29
N ILE A 985 5.50 13.52 14.17
CA ILE A 985 6.30 12.37 13.71
C ILE A 985 7.73 12.81 13.42
N TRP A 986 7.92 13.94 12.73
CA TRP A 986 9.25 14.51 12.49
C TRP A 986 9.95 14.92 13.77
N ALA A 987 9.34 15.75 14.62
CA ALA A 987 9.99 16.26 15.83
C ALA A 987 10.33 15.15 16.82
N LYS A 988 9.46 14.13 16.95
CA LYS A 988 9.72 12.95 17.76
C LYS A 988 10.84 12.09 17.14
N GLY A 989 10.75 11.76 15.85
CA GLY A 989 11.74 10.91 15.17
C GLY A 989 13.15 11.51 15.18
N MET A 990 13.27 12.82 14.93
CA MET A 990 14.55 13.54 15.03
C MET A 990 15.10 13.54 16.46
N ALA A 991 14.23 13.65 17.48
CA ALA A 991 14.65 13.61 18.89
C ALA A 991 15.01 12.18 19.36
N ASP A 992 14.30 11.15 18.89
CA ASP A 992 14.61 9.74 19.17
C ASP A 992 15.97 9.35 18.55
N GLU A 993 16.22 9.69 17.27
CA GLU A 993 17.51 9.44 16.60
C GLU A 993 18.65 10.24 17.24
N ALA A 994 18.45 11.53 17.54
CA ALA A 994 19.48 12.35 18.16
C ALA A 994 19.85 11.81 19.55
N ARG A 995 18.86 11.34 20.35
CA ARG A 995 19.13 10.67 21.63
C ARG A 995 19.91 9.36 21.42
N SER A 996 19.52 8.54 20.44
CA SER A 996 20.20 7.28 20.13
C SER A 996 21.66 7.49 19.74
N LYS A 997 21.95 8.54 18.93
CA LYS A 997 23.32 8.94 18.59
C LYS A 997 24.13 9.26 19.85
N HIS A 998 23.63 10.13 20.74
CA HIS A 998 24.39 10.54 21.94
C HIS A 998 24.69 9.36 22.89
N VAL A 999 23.75 8.40 23.03
CA VAL A 999 23.99 7.16 23.78
C VAL A 999 25.08 6.32 23.11
N TYR A 1000 25.06 6.18 21.78
CA TYR A 1000 26.08 5.44 21.02
C TYR A 1000 27.45 6.12 21.03
N ASP A 1001 27.50 7.45 21.10
CA ASP A 1001 28.70 8.26 21.30
C ASP A 1001 29.21 8.24 22.77
N GLY A 1002 28.62 7.41 23.64
CA GLY A 1002 29.09 7.15 25.01
C GLY A 1002 28.67 8.18 26.07
N ILE A 1003 27.66 9.03 25.77
CA ILE A 1003 27.18 10.04 26.71
C ILE A 1003 26.06 9.44 27.57
N ASP A 1004 26.22 9.50 28.91
CA ASP A 1004 25.17 9.09 29.84
C ASP A 1004 24.04 10.12 29.89
N VAL A 1005 23.06 9.91 28.99
CA VAL A 1005 21.84 10.72 28.87
C VAL A 1005 20.95 10.66 30.12
N THR A 1006 21.12 9.67 31.03
CA THR A 1006 20.26 9.52 32.21
C THR A 1006 20.55 10.56 33.31
N THR A 1007 21.73 11.19 33.28
CA THR A 1007 22.16 12.19 34.27
C THR A 1007 21.86 13.64 33.87
N LEU A 1008 21.31 13.88 32.68
CA LEU A 1008 21.14 15.21 32.09
C LEU A 1008 19.70 15.74 32.25
N GLU A 1009 19.56 16.95 32.80
CA GLU A 1009 18.26 17.62 32.89
C GLU A 1009 17.83 18.25 31.53
N PRO A 1010 16.52 18.30 31.22
CA PRO A 1010 15.99 19.04 30.07
C PRO A 1010 16.32 20.55 30.14
N ALA A 1011 16.77 21.13 29.01
CA ALA A 1011 17.15 22.54 28.95
C ALA A 1011 15.97 23.48 29.30
N ASN A 1012 16.07 24.20 30.42
CA ASN A 1012 15.16 25.29 30.76
C ASN A 1012 15.34 26.50 29.80
N VAL A 1013 14.39 27.45 29.78
CA VAL A 1013 14.37 28.56 28.80
C VAL A 1013 15.66 29.41 28.79
N LYS A 1014 16.30 29.64 29.94
CA LYS A 1014 17.58 30.36 30.02
C LYS A 1014 18.71 29.51 29.43
N ARG A 1015 18.72 28.20 29.73
CA ARG A 1015 19.68 27.25 29.18
C ARG A 1015 19.53 27.06 27.67
N GLN A 1016 18.30 27.07 27.13
CA GLN A 1016 18.03 27.11 25.69
C GLN A 1016 18.65 28.35 25.03
N GLN A 1017 18.47 29.53 25.63
CA GLN A 1017 19.11 30.76 25.17
C GLN A 1017 20.64 30.68 25.23
N GLU A 1018 21.21 30.09 26.28
CA GLU A 1018 22.66 29.88 26.37
C GLU A 1018 23.18 28.93 25.28
N ILE A 1019 22.50 27.80 25.03
CA ILE A 1019 22.88 26.83 24.00
C ILE A 1019 22.82 27.45 22.59
N PHE A 1020 21.72 28.15 22.26
CA PHE A 1020 21.55 28.76 20.94
C PHE A 1020 22.45 29.99 20.71
N ASN A 1021 22.96 30.62 21.78
CA ASN A 1021 23.95 31.72 21.67
C ASN A 1021 25.41 31.26 21.81
N SER A 1022 25.69 30.06 22.32
CA SER A 1022 27.06 29.52 22.49
C SER A 1022 27.52 28.60 21.37
N THR A 1023 26.61 28.23 20.45
CA THR A 1023 26.91 27.36 19.30
C THR A 1023 27.72 28.09 18.21
N LEU A 1024 29.02 28.20 18.47
CA LEU A 1024 30.13 28.49 17.54
C LEU A 1024 30.21 29.89 16.91
N TYR A 1025 31.08 30.72 17.51
CA TYR A 1025 31.96 31.60 16.73
C TYR A 1025 32.87 30.75 15.81
N ASP A 1026 33.41 31.38 14.77
CA ASP A 1026 34.51 30.91 13.91
C ASP A 1026 34.29 29.64 13.04
N LYS A 1027 33.49 29.81 11.97
CA LYS A 1027 33.70 29.10 10.69
C LYS A 1027 34.04 30.05 9.50
N VAL A 1028 34.68 31.20 9.78
CA VAL A 1028 35.24 32.12 8.77
C VAL A 1028 36.70 32.47 9.09
N ALA A 1029 37.56 31.44 9.20
CA ALA A 1029 38.99 31.61 9.50
C ALA A 1029 39.85 30.52 8.83
N VAL A 1030 39.95 30.53 7.50
CA VAL A 1030 40.87 29.68 6.74
C VAL A 1030 41.91 30.56 6.01
N ASN A 1031 43.17 30.16 6.08
CA ASN A 1031 44.37 30.77 5.47
C ASN A 1031 44.94 32.05 6.11
N LYS A 1032 45.79 31.87 7.13
CA LYS A 1032 47.27 31.85 6.91
C LYS A 1032 48.03 31.18 8.07
N PRO A 1033 49.27 30.71 7.86
CA PRO A 1033 49.93 29.74 8.74
C PRO A 1033 50.61 30.35 9.98
N LYS A 1034 50.98 29.46 10.92
CA LYS A 1034 51.63 29.74 12.21
C LYS A 1034 52.85 30.66 12.11
N LYS A 1035 53.05 31.48 13.14
CA LYS A 1035 54.40 31.83 13.61
C LYS A 1035 54.47 32.08 15.12
N ASP A 1036 55.19 31.17 15.79
CA ASP A 1036 56.13 31.32 16.91
C ASP A 1036 55.86 32.34 18.04
N LEU A 1037 55.69 31.78 19.25
CA LEU A 1037 56.47 32.07 20.49
C LEU A 1037 56.57 33.50 21.07
N VAL A 1038 56.21 33.58 22.37
CA VAL A 1038 56.74 34.51 23.40
C VAL A 1038 56.36 35.99 23.25
N GLY A 1039 56.12 36.69 24.39
CA GLY A 1039 55.95 38.15 24.37
C GLY A 1039 55.06 38.69 25.49
N GLU A 1040 55.60 38.75 26.71
CA GLU A 1040 54.98 39.41 27.86
C GLU A 1040 54.67 40.92 27.66
N PHE A 1041 53.80 41.41 28.56
CA PHE A 1041 53.73 42.77 29.12
C PHE A 1041 53.31 44.00 28.28
N ALA A 1042 52.27 44.64 28.83
CA ALA A 1042 52.14 46.09 29.07
C ALA A 1042 51.74 47.06 27.93
N LYS A 1043 50.48 47.48 28.03
CA LYS A 1043 49.96 48.86 27.83
C LYS A 1043 51.02 49.95 27.60
N GLN A 1044 50.83 50.79 26.55
CA GLN A 1044 50.63 52.23 26.80
C GLN A 1044 49.92 53.03 25.69
N ARG A 1045 49.37 54.17 26.14
CA ARG A 1045 48.42 55.12 25.51
C ARG A 1045 48.78 55.67 24.12
N ALA A 1046 47.72 56.02 23.39
CA ALA A 1046 47.75 56.75 22.12
C ALA A 1046 48.05 58.27 22.25
N LYS A 1047 48.58 58.84 21.15
CA LYS A 1047 48.49 60.24 20.64
C LYS A 1047 49.25 60.30 19.29
N SER A 1048 49.03 61.17 18.29
CA SER A 1048 47.84 61.91 17.78
C SER A 1048 48.33 62.95 16.73
N ALA A 1049 47.80 62.98 15.47
CA ALA A 1049 47.73 64.20 14.61
C ALA A 1049 47.16 63.96 13.18
N PHE A 1050 45.99 64.56 12.88
CA PHE A 1050 45.71 65.66 11.90
C PHE A 1050 46.77 66.10 10.84
N PRO A 1051 46.44 66.90 9.78
CA PRO A 1051 45.22 67.73 9.57
C PRO A 1051 44.54 67.87 8.16
N LEU A 1052 43.20 68.08 8.20
CA LEU A 1052 42.37 69.13 7.54
C LEU A 1052 42.47 69.52 6.04
N ARG A 1053 41.31 69.58 5.34
CA ARG A 1053 40.51 70.80 5.00
C ARG A 1053 39.37 70.47 3.98
N SER A 1054 38.34 71.29 3.69
CA SER A 1054 37.31 72.00 4.51
C SER A 1054 36.48 72.96 3.64
N ARG A 1055 35.12 73.01 3.71
CA ARG A 1055 34.23 74.22 3.61
C ARG A 1055 32.70 73.88 3.72
N PRO A 1056 31.78 74.85 3.99
CA PRO A 1056 30.64 74.61 4.91
C PRO A 1056 29.28 75.30 4.60
N ARG A 1057 28.28 75.13 5.49
CA ARG A 1057 27.33 76.12 6.09
C ARG A 1057 26.35 75.35 7.03
N SER A 1058 25.99 75.67 8.28
CA SER A 1058 25.75 76.92 9.06
C SER A 1058 24.41 77.63 8.71
N SER A 1059 23.57 78.18 9.61
CA SER A 1059 23.50 78.34 11.10
C SER A 1059 22.25 79.22 11.43
N SER A 1060 21.60 79.35 12.62
CA SER A 1060 21.62 78.76 14.00
C SER A 1060 20.47 79.44 14.84
N ILE A 1061 20.52 79.42 16.20
CA ILE A 1061 19.82 80.32 17.20
C ILE A 1061 18.54 79.78 17.92
N THR A 1062 18.39 80.22 19.20
CA THR A 1062 17.22 80.32 20.12
C THR A 1062 16.75 79.16 21.03
N GLU A 1063 16.80 79.45 22.34
CA GLU A 1063 15.82 79.08 23.39
C GLU A 1063 14.55 79.99 23.30
N PRO A 1064 13.63 80.05 24.29
CA PRO A 1064 12.81 78.99 24.89
C PRO A 1064 11.30 79.34 24.82
N ARG A 1065 10.42 78.39 25.15
CA ARG A 1065 9.24 78.67 26.02
C ARG A 1065 8.56 77.40 26.54
N ALA A 1066 8.03 77.50 27.75
CA ALA A 1066 7.18 76.47 28.36
C ALA A 1066 5.70 76.88 28.28
N CYS A 1067 4.81 75.93 28.51
CA CYS A 1067 3.61 76.19 29.32
C CYS A 1067 3.25 74.92 30.10
N ALA A 1068 3.07 75.05 31.42
CA ALA A 1068 2.71 73.95 32.30
C ALA A 1068 1.22 74.02 32.66
N LYS A 1069 0.64 72.89 33.11
CA LYS A 1069 -0.14 72.81 34.37
C LYS A 1069 -0.61 71.39 34.69
N ASN A 1070 -0.62 71.11 36.01
CA ASN A 1070 -1.58 70.36 36.82
C ASN A 1070 -2.14 69.04 36.25
N SER A 1071 -1.84 67.86 36.81
CA SER A 1071 -2.19 67.38 38.16
C SER A 1071 -3.69 67.07 38.40
N ASP A 1072 -3.90 66.05 39.24
CA ASP A 1072 -5.08 65.76 40.07
C ASP A 1072 -6.40 65.25 39.47
N GLY A 1073 -6.82 64.10 40.02
CA GLY A 1073 -8.12 63.98 40.72
C GLY A 1073 -9.39 63.84 39.88
N GLY A 1074 -9.84 62.60 39.64
CA GLY A 1074 -11.06 62.31 38.86
C GLY A 1074 -12.05 61.27 39.40
N SER A 1075 -11.75 60.55 40.50
CA SER A 1075 -12.76 59.71 41.17
C SER A 1075 -13.77 60.61 41.87
N PRO A 1076 -15.09 60.46 41.59
CA PRO A 1076 -15.89 59.70 42.55
C PRO A 1076 -17.12 58.95 41.98
N LYS A 1077 -17.65 58.00 42.79
CA LYS A 1077 -19.07 57.79 43.20
C LYS A 1077 -20.20 58.08 42.16
N SER A 1078 -21.22 57.22 41.99
CA SER A 1078 -21.62 56.04 42.78
C SER A 1078 -22.72 55.18 42.14
N THR A 1079 -22.86 53.96 42.67
CA THR A 1079 -24.08 53.14 42.80
C THR A 1079 -25.28 53.89 43.45
N PRO A 1080 -26.50 53.30 43.62
CA PRO A 1080 -27.07 52.03 43.10
C PRO A 1080 -28.49 52.18 42.45
N GLU A 1081 -29.10 51.09 41.94
CA GLU A 1081 -30.34 50.47 42.50
C GLU A 1081 -31.16 49.55 41.53
N ARG A 1082 -31.77 48.51 42.14
CA ARG A 1082 -33.09 47.85 41.87
C ARG A 1082 -33.41 47.07 40.57
N ASN A 1083 -33.41 45.75 40.73
CA ASN A 1083 -34.63 44.91 40.87
C ASN A 1083 -35.88 45.17 39.99
N LYS A 1084 -36.25 44.20 39.13
CA LYS A 1084 -37.33 43.20 39.43
C LYS A 1084 -37.49 42.10 38.34
N LYS A 1085 -38.26 41.05 38.67
CA LYS A 1085 -38.64 39.91 37.79
C LYS A 1085 -39.96 40.19 37.07
N SER A 1086 -40.23 39.56 35.91
CA SER A 1086 -41.19 38.42 35.77
C SER A 1086 -41.88 38.26 34.39
N MET A 1087 -41.84 37.02 33.85
CA MET A 1087 -42.91 36.23 33.18
C MET A 1087 -43.84 36.75 32.04
N SER A 1088 -44.02 35.83 31.07
CA SER A 1088 -45.27 35.42 30.38
C SER A 1088 -45.57 35.89 28.93
N SER A 1089 -46.58 35.23 28.34
CA SER A 1089 -46.93 35.11 26.91
C SER A 1089 -48.01 36.14 26.46
N SER A 1090 -48.58 36.21 25.24
CA SER A 1090 -48.78 35.21 24.17
C SER A 1090 -49.14 35.82 22.78
N THR A 1091 -48.80 35.07 21.72
CA THR A 1091 -49.54 34.77 20.46
C THR A 1091 -50.52 35.77 19.80
N VAL A 1092 -50.50 35.90 18.45
CA VAL A 1092 -51.65 35.86 17.47
C VAL A 1092 -51.53 36.77 16.19
N LYS A 1093 -51.40 36.11 15.02
CA LYS A 1093 -51.92 36.41 13.63
C LYS A 1093 -51.62 37.69 12.80
N ARG A 1094 -51.27 37.41 11.52
CA ARG A 1094 -51.73 38.02 10.23
C ARG A 1094 -51.34 39.46 9.83
N ARG A 1095 -50.80 39.59 8.60
CA ARG A 1095 -51.50 40.31 7.50
C ARG A 1095 -51.03 39.90 6.08
N VAL A 1096 -51.86 40.20 5.09
CA VAL A 1096 -51.70 39.98 3.63
C VAL A 1096 -52.34 41.18 2.90
N LYS A 1097 -51.73 41.67 1.80
CA LYS A 1097 -52.28 42.52 0.70
C LYS A 1097 -51.20 42.55 -0.43
N SER A 1098 -51.42 42.28 -1.72
CA SER A 1098 -52.32 42.85 -2.77
C SER A 1098 -51.86 44.21 -3.33
N ALA A 1099 -51.99 44.59 -4.62
CA ALA A 1099 -52.25 43.92 -5.92
C ALA A 1099 -52.33 45.00 -7.04
N ALA A 1100 -52.07 44.66 -8.32
CA ALA A 1100 -52.60 45.27 -9.58
C ALA A 1100 -51.76 44.81 -10.81
N ALA A 1101 -52.20 44.53 -12.05
CA ALA A 1101 -53.51 44.34 -12.75
C ALA A 1101 -53.86 45.36 -13.87
N ILE A 1102 -53.98 44.86 -15.11
CA ILE A 1102 -54.76 45.37 -16.26
C ILE A 1102 -55.40 44.15 -16.98
N GLN A 1103 -56.54 44.32 -17.67
CA GLN A 1103 -57.40 43.22 -18.21
C GLN A 1103 -57.58 43.27 -19.77
N PRO A 1104 -58.73 42.91 -20.42
CA PRO A 1104 -58.86 41.63 -21.13
C PRO A 1104 -59.50 41.72 -22.55
N SER A 1105 -59.78 40.58 -23.19
CA SER A 1105 -60.96 40.41 -24.07
C SER A 1105 -61.39 38.93 -24.21
N GLU A 1106 -62.62 38.68 -24.67
CA GLU A 1106 -63.32 37.38 -24.66
C GLU A 1106 -63.44 36.75 -26.07
N THR A 1107 -63.69 35.44 -26.18
CA THR A 1107 -65.02 34.90 -26.61
C THR A 1107 -65.09 33.36 -26.88
N ALA A 1108 -66.01 32.70 -26.17
CA ALA A 1108 -67.05 31.78 -26.66
C ALA A 1108 -66.77 30.49 -27.52
N ARG A 1109 -67.34 29.38 -27.01
CA ARG A 1109 -68.37 28.49 -27.65
C ARG A 1109 -68.02 27.20 -28.47
N THR A 1110 -68.17 26.06 -27.75
CA THR A 1110 -69.16 24.94 -27.98
C THR A 1110 -69.02 23.81 -29.05
N LEU A 1111 -69.49 22.62 -28.61
CA LEU A 1111 -70.19 21.49 -29.30
C LEU A 1111 -69.41 20.28 -29.93
N TYR A 1112 -69.70 19.10 -29.35
CA TYR A 1112 -70.03 17.79 -29.98
C TYR A 1112 -69.01 16.83 -30.64
N SER A 1113 -69.38 15.54 -30.51
CA SER A 1113 -69.15 14.36 -31.39
C SER A 1113 -67.97 13.39 -31.15
N LYS A 1114 -68.33 12.16 -30.75
CA LYS A 1114 -67.77 10.87 -31.22
C LYS A 1114 -68.23 10.66 -32.69
N PRO A 1115 -67.62 9.82 -33.57
CA PRO A 1115 -67.15 8.43 -33.33
C PRO A 1115 -65.87 8.10 -34.16
N PRO A 1116 -65.58 6.88 -34.72
CA PRO A 1116 -66.06 5.51 -34.47
C PRO A 1116 -64.97 4.41 -34.30
N ARG A 1117 -65.35 3.28 -33.67
CA ARG A 1117 -65.02 1.90 -34.13
C ARG A 1117 -66.26 1.40 -34.93
N PRO A 1118 -66.23 0.35 -35.80
CA PRO A 1118 -65.26 -0.76 -35.86
C PRO A 1118 -64.90 -1.28 -37.28
N LYS A 1119 -64.17 -2.41 -37.37
CA LYS A 1119 -64.68 -3.67 -37.96
C LYS A 1119 -63.73 -4.85 -37.72
N THR A 1120 -64.23 -6.08 -37.90
CA THR A 1120 -63.55 -7.34 -37.56
C THR A 1120 -63.71 -8.39 -38.66
N SER A 1121 -62.82 -9.40 -38.62
CA SER A 1121 -62.96 -10.77 -39.12
C SER A 1121 -63.16 -11.05 -40.62
N ILE A 1122 -62.33 -11.96 -41.14
CA ILE A 1122 -62.69 -13.23 -41.81
C ILE A 1122 -61.41 -14.11 -41.73
N HIS A 1123 -61.39 -15.31 -41.12
CA HIS A 1123 -61.93 -16.62 -41.57
C HIS A 1123 -61.21 -17.19 -42.83
N THR A 1124 -60.74 -18.45 -42.91
CA THR A 1124 -60.58 -19.54 -41.91
C THR A 1124 -59.72 -20.70 -42.47
N ARG A 1125 -59.34 -21.65 -41.58
CA ARG A 1125 -59.32 -23.13 -41.80
C ARG A 1125 -58.13 -23.90 -42.44
N THR A 1126 -57.63 -24.87 -41.65
CA THR A 1126 -57.31 -26.30 -41.96
C THR A 1126 -56.12 -26.70 -42.86
N LYS A 1127 -55.45 -27.86 -42.65
CA LYS A 1127 -55.16 -28.74 -41.47
C LYS A 1127 -54.04 -29.78 -41.87
N PRO A 1128 -53.55 -30.70 -41.01
CA PRO A 1128 -52.24 -31.36 -41.19
C PRO A 1128 -52.32 -32.78 -41.79
N TYR A 1129 -51.15 -33.44 -41.88
CA TYR A 1129 -51.03 -34.89 -41.75
C TYR A 1129 -49.83 -35.31 -40.87
N THR A 1130 -49.82 -36.58 -40.47
CA THR A 1130 -48.91 -37.27 -39.54
C THR A 1130 -47.80 -38.04 -40.32
N ASP A 1131 -46.83 -38.78 -39.78
CA ASP A 1131 -46.80 -39.65 -38.58
C ASP A 1131 -45.39 -39.93 -37.99
N LYS A 1132 -45.43 -40.39 -36.72
CA LYS A 1132 -44.55 -41.30 -35.95
C LYS A 1132 -43.29 -41.90 -36.63
N VAL A 1133 -42.22 -42.12 -35.85
CA VAL A 1133 -41.92 -43.39 -35.13
C VAL A 1133 -40.72 -43.18 -34.18
N GLU A 1134 -40.67 -43.96 -33.10
CA GLU A 1134 -39.66 -43.97 -32.02
C GLU A 1134 -39.39 -45.44 -31.62
N PRO A 1135 -38.41 -45.73 -30.74
CA PRO A 1135 -36.96 -45.91 -30.96
C PRO A 1135 -36.57 -47.43 -31.04
N LYS A 1136 -35.27 -47.78 -30.91
CA LYS A 1136 -34.76 -48.75 -29.87
C LYS A 1136 -33.27 -49.17 -29.98
N ASP A 1137 -32.65 -49.40 -28.80
CA ASP A 1137 -31.72 -50.49 -28.39
C ASP A 1137 -30.39 -50.75 -29.20
N ASP A 1138 -29.19 -51.01 -28.65
CA ASP A 1138 -28.69 -51.23 -27.28
C ASP A 1138 -27.16 -51.53 -27.19
N THR A 1139 -26.64 -51.59 -25.96
CA THR A 1139 -25.52 -52.45 -25.43
C THR A 1139 -24.00 -52.17 -25.63
N ASN A 1140 -23.37 -51.91 -24.47
CA ASN A 1140 -22.23 -52.63 -23.83
C ASN A 1140 -20.72 -52.20 -23.93
N GLU A 1141 -20.27 -51.71 -22.76
CA GLU A 1141 -19.17 -52.22 -21.91
C GLU A 1141 -17.67 -51.89 -22.13
N LYS A 1142 -17.12 -51.14 -21.14
CA LYS A 1142 -15.92 -51.42 -20.30
C LYS A 1142 -14.58 -51.86 -20.97
N ILE A 1143 -13.48 -51.17 -20.60
CA ILE A 1143 -12.45 -51.67 -19.65
C ILE A 1143 -11.29 -50.66 -19.42
N ASN A 1144 -10.79 -50.69 -18.18
CA ASN A 1144 -9.69 -49.99 -17.50
C ASN A 1144 -8.40 -49.52 -18.24
N VAL A 1145 -7.92 -48.34 -17.80
CA VAL A 1145 -6.58 -48.04 -17.23
C VAL A 1145 -5.31 -48.61 -17.89
N THR A 1146 -4.39 -47.73 -18.34
CA THR A 1146 -2.98 -47.69 -17.85
C THR A 1146 -2.19 -46.47 -18.34
N SER A 1147 -1.10 -46.18 -17.63
CA SER A 1147 -0.14 -45.09 -17.87
C SER A 1147 0.81 -45.33 -19.06
N LYS A 1148 1.26 -44.24 -19.71
CA LYS A 1148 2.70 -43.85 -19.80
C LYS A 1148 2.95 -42.62 -20.68
N SER A 1149 3.79 -41.71 -20.18
CA SER A 1149 4.56 -40.71 -20.93
C SER A 1149 5.95 -41.27 -21.27
N PRO A 1150 6.87 -40.48 -21.89
CA PRO A 1150 6.73 -39.70 -23.12
C PRO A 1150 7.77 -40.16 -24.18
N LYS A 1151 7.70 -39.68 -25.43
CA LYS A 1151 8.93 -39.58 -26.27
C LYS A 1151 8.90 -38.59 -27.43
N VAL A 1152 9.88 -37.68 -27.36
CA VAL A 1152 10.38 -36.75 -28.36
C VAL A 1152 10.59 -37.38 -29.75
N LYS A 1153 10.26 -36.65 -30.83
CA LYS A 1153 11.05 -36.71 -32.07
C LYS A 1153 11.02 -35.39 -32.86
N ARG A 1154 12.20 -34.96 -33.32
CA ARG A 1154 12.43 -33.78 -34.16
C ARG A 1154 12.06 -34.05 -35.62
N ARG A 1155 11.53 -33.03 -36.32
CA ARG A 1155 11.76 -32.58 -37.72
C ARG A 1155 10.48 -31.96 -38.30
N SER A 1156 10.49 -31.03 -39.26
CA SER A 1156 11.44 -29.98 -39.67
C SER A 1156 10.85 -29.32 -40.92
N SER A 1157 10.85 -27.98 -41.01
CA SER A 1157 10.84 -27.19 -42.25
C SER A 1157 10.07 -27.72 -43.49
N THR A 1158 8.99 -27.03 -43.87
CA THR A 1158 8.96 -26.25 -45.13
C THR A 1158 7.82 -25.22 -45.12
N LYS A 1159 7.98 -24.27 -46.04
CA LYS A 1159 6.99 -23.41 -46.72
C LYS A 1159 5.58 -24.03 -46.91
N ASP A 1160 4.53 -23.25 -47.16
CA ASP A 1160 4.48 -21.82 -47.56
C ASP A 1160 3.89 -20.88 -46.50
#